data_AF-A0A0A2W5A1-F1
#
_entry.id   AF-A0A0A2W5A1-F1
#
_cell.length_a   1.000
_cell.length_b   1.000
_cell.length_c   1.000
_cell.angle_alpha   90.00
_cell.angle_beta   90.00
_cell.angle_gamma   90.00
#
_symmetry.space_group_name_H-M   'P 1'
#
loop_
_entity.id
_entity.type
_entity.pdbx_description
1 polymer ?
#
loop_
_entity_poly.entity_id
_entity_poly.type
_entity_poly.pdbx_seq_one_letter_code
_entity_poly.pdbx_strand_id
1 'polypeptide(L)'
;MTSQVPPSALLPLTPDQLARLQAATTDFSTTQLAWLSGYFWGMINQQPGAGAVAPAPAAEAPAITLISASQTGNARRVSEQLRDDLLAAKLNVNLVNAGDYKFKQIAQEKLLIVVSSTQGEGEPPEEAVALHKFLFSKKAPPLNGTAFAVFGLGDSSYEFFCQSGKDFDSKLAELGGERLLDRVDTDVEYQAAAQEWRSKIVELLKSRVPAETPAQAAATATGVSNEILTSPYSKESPLTATLAVNQKITGRDSDKDVRHIEIDLGDSGLRYQPGDALGVWYQNDPALVKELTDLLWLKGDESVTVDGKTLPLSEALQWHFELTVNTGNIVENYAQLTRNTALLALVGDKAKLQHYAQTTPIVDMARYAPAELTAEQLTGLLRPLTPRLYSIASSQAEAETEVHITVGAVRYDIEGRARSGGASGFLADRLEEDGEVRVFIEHNDNFRLPANTETPVIMIGPGTGIAPFRAFIQQRDNEGASGKNWLFFGNPHFTEDFLYQVEWQRYVKDGLLTNIDLAWSRDQQHKIYVQDKLREKGAELWRWIQEGAHIYVCGDANRMAKDVEQALLEVVAVHGGMDTEAADEFLSKLVDAERLKRDSDFLRGTIKEDLQDGLTGGFNGDNFLLIRFHGMYQQDDRDIRAERVEQKLEPRHAMMLRCRLPGGIITTQQWQAIDKFAEDKTVYGSIRLTNRQTFQFHGILKKNVKPAHEMLHEVGLDALATANDVNRNVLCTSNPVESELHQEAYEWAKKLSEHLLPRTRAYAEIWWDKEKVATTDEEPILGATYLPRKFKTTVVIPPQNDVDLHANDMNFIAIAENGKLVGFNLLVGGGLSIEHGNKNTYARTASEFGYIPLEHTLAVAEAVVTTQRDWGNRTDRKNAKTKYTLERVGVDVFKAEVERRAGIKFEPTRAYEFTGRGDRIGWVKGIDDKWHLTLFIENGRILDYPERPLKTGLLEIARIHKGDFRLTANQNLIVAGVPESEKAKIEKLATDHGLMNAVTPQRENSMACVAFPTCPLAMAEAERFLPEFVTKVEQVMDKHKVPDEHIVMRVTGCPNGCGRAMLAEIGLVGKAPGRYNLHIGGNRIGTRIPRMYRENITEPEILSSIDELVGRWAKEREADEGFGDFTVRAGIIRPVLDPARDLWD
;
A
#
# COMPACT_ATOMS: atom_id res chain seq x y z
N MET A 1 23.13 47.02 -63.13
CA MET A 1 22.24 46.09 -63.84
C MET A 1 22.79 44.69 -63.67
N THR A 2 22.23 43.93 -62.75
CA THR A 2 22.29 42.46 -62.72
C THR A 2 21.03 42.05 -61.98
N SER A 3 20.05 41.60 -62.77
CA SER A 3 18.73 41.17 -62.35
C SER A 3 18.85 40.04 -61.33
N GLN A 4 18.35 40.27 -60.11
CA GLN A 4 18.07 39.19 -59.17
C GLN A 4 17.02 38.26 -59.81
N VAL A 5 17.40 37.00 -59.95
CA VAL A 5 16.52 35.92 -60.40
C VAL A 5 15.40 35.76 -59.34
N PRO A 6 14.11 35.64 -59.72
CA PRO A 6 13.04 35.50 -58.75
C PRO A 6 13.13 34.16 -58.01
N PRO A 7 12.65 34.08 -56.75
CA PRO A 7 12.78 32.91 -55.87
C PRO A 7 11.84 31.74 -56.24
N SER A 8 11.58 31.52 -57.53
CA SER A 8 10.71 30.44 -58.02
C SER A 8 11.47 29.18 -58.47
N ALA A 9 12.78 29.08 -58.20
CA ALA A 9 13.61 27.96 -58.65
C ALA A 9 13.98 26.94 -57.54
N LEU A 10 13.53 27.12 -56.30
CA LEU A 10 13.86 26.23 -55.16
C LEU A 10 12.65 25.61 -54.46
N LEU A 11 11.43 25.89 -54.94
CA LEU A 11 10.22 25.25 -54.43
C LEU A 11 9.75 24.20 -55.44
N PRO A 12 9.39 22.96 -55.01
CA PRO A 12 8.94 21.90 -55.90
C PRO A 12 7.51 22.12 -56.44
N LEU A 13 6.99 23.34 -56.34
CA LEU A 13 5.64 23.71 -56.75
C LEU A 13 5.72 24.67 -57.94
N THR A 14 4.87 24.46 -58.94
CA THR A 14 4.76 25.43 -60.05
C THR A 14 4.18 26.76 -59.55
N PRO A 15 4.43 27.89 -60.23
CA PRO A 15 3.88 29.18 -59.82
C PRO A 15 2.36 29.17 -59.65
N ASP A 16 1.64 28.44 -60.52
CA ASP A 16 0.18 28.29 -60.42
C ASP A 16 -0.25 27.44 -59.21
N GLN A 17 0.51 26.40 -58.85
CA GLN A 17 0.25 25.59 -57.66
C GLN A 17 0.55 26.38 -56.38
N LEU A 18 1.63 27.14 -56.37
CA LEU A 18 2.00 28.00 -55.24
C LEU A 18 0.96 29.11 -55.05
N ALA A 19 0.48 29.72 -56.13
CA ALA A 19 -0.57 30.74 -56.05
C ALA A 19 -1.89 30.18 -55.51
N ARG A 20 -2.29 28.96 -55.90
CA ARG A 20 -3.48 28.30 -55.35
C ARG A 20 -3.31 27.93 -53.88
N LEU A 21 -2.13 27.43 -53.50
CA LEU A 21 -1.84 27.09 -52.11
C LEU A 21 -1.83 28.34 -51.23
N GLN A 22 -1.20 29.42 -51.68
CA GLN A 22 -1.21 30.71 -50.98
C GLN A 22 -2.64 31.22 -50.85
N ALA A 23 -3.40 31.32 -51.94
CA ALA A 23 -4.80 31.76 -51.90
C ALA A 23 -5.65 30.92 -50.93
N ALA A 24 -5.47 29.60 -50.89
CA ALA A 24 -6.22 28.71 -50.01
C ALA A 24 -5.78 28.77 -48.53
N THR A 25 -4.60 29.31 -48.23
CA THR A 25 -4.04 29.35 -46.86
C THR A 25 -3.97 30.75 -46.26
N THR A 26 -4.21 31.80 -47.06
CA THR A 26 -4.08 33.22 -46.64
C THR A 26 -4.92 33.57 -45.41
N ASP A 27 -6.11 32.98 -45.27
CA ASP A 27 -7.06 33.33 -44.21
C ASP A 27 -7.06 32.34 -43.03
N PHE A 28 -6.09 31.40 -43.00
CA PHE A 28 -6.04 30.38 -41.97
C PHE A 28 -5.17 30.80 -40.79
N SER A 29 -5.67 30.53 -39.59
CA SER A 29 -4.92 30.74 -38.35
C SER A 29 -3.74 29.77 -38.24
N THR A 30 -2.75 30.12 -37.43
CA THR A 30 -1.54 29.31 -37.22
C THR A 30 -1.87 27.88 -36.77
N THR A 31 -2.92 27.70 -35.95
CA THR A 31 -3.38 26.39 -35.49
C THR A 31 -3.99 25.55 -36.62
N GLN A 32 -4.72 26.19 -37.55
CA GLN A 32 -5.29 25.51 -38.70
C GLN A 32 -4.21 25.15 -39.74
N LEU A 33 -3.21 26.01 -39.93
CA LEU A 33 -2.05 25.70 -40.75
C LEU A 33 -1.22 24.55 -40.18
N ALA A 34 -1.06 24.48 -38.85
CA ALA A 34 -0.42 23.36 -38.16
C ALA A 34 -1.20 22.05 -38.33
N TRP A 35 -2.54 22.11 -38.24
CA TRP A 35 -3.40 20.96 -38.51
C TRP A 35 -3.29 20.50 -39.98
N LEU A 36 -3.29 21.43 -40.94
CA LEU A 36 -3.12 21.14 -42.37
C LEU A 36 -1.75 20.55 -42.70
N SER A 37 -0.69 20.98 -42.00
CA SER A 37 0.63 20.36 -42.14
C SER A 37 0.60 18.90 -41.69
N GLY A 38 -0.04 18.59 -40.56
CA GLY A 38 -0.26 17.22 -40.09
C GLY A 38 -1.13 16.40 -41.05
N TYR A 39 -2.16 17.02 -41.64
CA TYR A 39 -3.03 16.39 -42.63
C TYR A 39 -2.27 16.02 -43.92
N PHE A 40 -1.50 16.94 -44.49
CA PHE A 40 -0.67 16.65 -45.67
C PHE A 40 0.43 15.63 -45.37
N TRP A 41 0.97 15.64 -44.15
CA TRP A 41 1.94 14.64 -43.75
C TRP A 41 1.33 13.24 -43.62
N GLY A 42 0.08 13.16 -43.16
CA GLY A 42 -0.73 11.94 -43.20
C GLY A 42 -1.02 11.46 -44.63
N MET A 43 -1.29 12.38 -45.57
CA MET A 43 -1.53 12.04 -46.98
C MET A 43 -0.29 11.48 -47.69
N ILE A 44 0.91 12.02 -47.41
CA ILE A 44 2.15 11.54 -48.02
C ILE A 44 2.52 10.13 -47.54
N ASN A 45 2.12 9.77 -46.32
CA ASN A 45 2.39 8.46 -45.73
C ASN A 45 1.36 7.37 -46.11
N GLN A 46 0.42 7.66 -47.00
CA GLN A 46 -0.43 6.62 -47.59
C GLN A 46 0.13 6.15 -48.93
N GLN A 47 0.96 5.09 -48.91
CA GLN A 47 1.15 4.28 -50.11
C GLN A 47 -0.03 3.30 -50.30
N PRO A 48 -0.49 3.07 -51.54
CA PRO A 48 -1.73 2.36 -51.82
C PRO A 48 -1.48 0.87 -52.05
N GLY A 49 -2.06 0.02 -51.20
CA GLY A 49 -2.06 -1.43 -51.41
C GLY A 49 -2.77 -2.18 -50.29
N ALA A 50 -4.07 -2.38 -50.46
CA ALA A 50 -5.02 -3.06 -49.58
C ALA A 50 -5.51 -2.24 -48.38
N GLY A 51 -6.35 -1.24 -48.69
CA GLY A 51 -7.17 -0.57 -47.70
C GLY A 51 -8.26 -1.50 -47.14
N ALA A 52 -8.37 -1.50 -45.82
CA ALA A 52 -9.65 -1.60 -45.15
C ALA A 52 -9.90 -0.26 -44.44
N VAL A 53 -11.06 0.30 -44.72
CA VAL A 53 -11.57 1.60 -44.30
C VAL A 53 -11.59 1.68 -42.76
N ALA A 54 -10.89 2.66 -42.19
CA ALA A 54 -11.03 2.99 -40.76
C ALA A 54 -12.39 3.68 -40.51
N PRO A 55 -13.25 3.15 -39.63
CA PRO A 55 -14.49 3.81 -39.25
C PRO A 55 -14.24 4.95 -38.25
N ALA A 56 -15.19 5.88 -38.19
CA ALA A 56 -15.25 7.01 -37.27
C ALA A 56 -15.09 6.59 -35.79
N PRO A 57 -14.62 7.48 -34.88
CA PRO A 57 -14.49 7.14 -33.46
C PRO A 57 -15.85 6.76 -32.90
N ALA A 58 -15.99 5.48 -32.52
CA ALA A 58 -17.15 4.96 -31.83
C ALA A 58 -17.13 5.43 -30.38
N ALA A 59 -18.30 5.82 -29.85
CA ALA A 59 -18.47 6.14 -28.45
C ALA A 59 -18.04 4.94 -27.59
N GLU A 60 -17.18 5.17 -26.59
CA GLU A 60 -16.70 4.11 -25.72
C GLU A 60 -17.82 3.35 -25.03
N ALA A 61 -17.81 2.04 -25.22
CA ALA A 61 -18.70 1.13 -24.53
C ALA A 61 -18.33 1.03 -23.04
N PRO A 62 -19.29 1.14 -22.10
CA PRO A 62 -19.02 1.04 -20.67
C PRO A 62 -18.38 -0.32 -20.32
N ALA A 63 -17.20 -0.29 -19.70
CA ALA A 63 -16.52 -1.49 -19.22
C ALA A 63 -17.26 -2.06 -18.00
N ILE A 64 -17.45 -3.39 -17.99
CA ILE A 64 -18.06 -4.14 -16.90
C ILE A 64 -16.98 -4.45 -15.86
N THR A 65 -17.13 -3.96 -14.63
CA THR A 65 -16.22 -4.30 -13.52
C THR A 65 -16.76 -5.51 -12.78
N LEU A 66 -15.95 -6.55 -12.66
CA LEU A 66 -16.27 -7.80 -11.96
C LEU A 66 -15.34 -7.96 -10.76
N ILE A 67 -15.90 -7.92 -9.55
CA ILE A 67 -15.16 -8.08 -8.30
C ILE A 67 -15.35 -9.51 -7.79
N SER A 68 -14.23 -10.20 -7.57
CA SER A 68 -14.19 -11.49 -6.88
C SER A 68 -13.89 -11.29 -5.40
N ALA A 69 -14.75 -11.80 -4.52
CA ALA A 69 -14.55 -11.90 -3.08
C ALA A 69 -14.62 -13.38 -2.65
N SER A 70 -13.47 -14.02 -2.45
CA SER A 70 -13.30 -15.46 -2.30
C SER A 70 -12.40 -15.81 -1.11
N GLN A 71 -12.84 -16.73 -0.26
CA GLN A 71 -11.98 -17.30 0.79
C GLN A 71 -11.27 -18.58 0.31
N THR A 72 -12.02 -19.49 -0.32
CA THR A 72 -11.55 -20.83 -0.72
C THR A 72 -11.63 -21.02 -2.24
N GLY A 73 -11.30 -19.97 -3.00
CA GLY A 73 -11.27 -20.00 -4.47
C GLY A 73 -12.60 -20.11 -5.25
N ASN A 74 -13.73 -20.53 -4.65
CA ASN A 74 -14.99 -20.77 -5.41
C ASN A 74 -15.57 -19.51 -6.07
N ALA A 75 -15.63 -18.38 -5.34
CA ALA A 75 -16.11 -17.11 -5.89
C ALA A 75 -15.16 -16.59 -6.97
N ARG A 76 -13.85 -16.83 -6.81
CA ARG A 76 -12.84 -16.52 -7.82
C ARG A 76 -13.06 -17.31 -9.10
N ARG A 77 -13.29 -18.62 -9.00
CA ARG A 77 -13.59 -19.50 -10.14
C ARG A 77 -14.84 -19.05 -10.91
N VAL A 78 -15.94 -18.73 -10.21
CA VAL A 78 -17.17 -18.22 -10.87
C VAL A 78 -16.91 -16.89 -11.58
N SER A 79 -16.09 -16.02 -10.98
CA SER A 79 -15.73 -14.73 -11.57
C SER A 79 -14.84 -14.89 -12.82
N GLU A 80 -13.88 -15.82 -12.80
CA GLU A 80 -13.05 -16.15 -13.96
C GLU A 80 -13.89 -16.72 -15.11
N GLN A 81 -14.82 -17.62 -14.80
CA GLN A 81 -15.71 -18.18 -15.82
C GLN A 81 -16.67 -17.13 -16.38
N LEU A 82 -17.20 -16.20 -15.56
CA LEU A 82 -18.03 -15.09 -16.06
C LEU A 82 -17.21 -14.15 -16.93
N ARG A 83 -15.95 -13.85 -16.55
CA ARG A 83 -15.04 -13.07 -17.39
C ARG A 83 -14.91 -13.73 -18.77
N ASP A 84 -14.68 -15.04 -18.80
CA ASP A 84 -14.51 -15.78 -20.06
C ASP A 84 -15.80 -15.80 -20.91
N ASP A 85 -16.98 -15.96 -20.27
CA ASP A 85 -18.29 -15.87 -20.95
C ASP A 85 -18.54 -14.47 -21.52
N LEU A 86 -18.19 -13.40 -20.79
CA LEU A 86 -18.31 -12.00 -21.23
C LEU A 86 -17.34 -11.69 -22.38
N LEU A 87 -16.10 -12.18 -22.32
CA LEU A 87 -15.13 -12.05 -23.40
C LEU A 87 -15.59 -12.80 -24.65
N ALA A 88 -16.14 -14.02 -24.51
CA ALA A 88 -16.73 -14.79 -25.61
C ALA A 88 -17.94 -14.08 -26.23
N ALA A 89 -18.70 -13.34 -25.41
CA ALA A 89 -19.78 -12.46 -25.83
C ALA A 89 -19.32 -11.13 -26.44
N LYS A 90 -18.00 -10.88 -26.53
CA LYS A 90 -17.37 -9.63 -27.00
C LYS A 90 -17.72 -8.41 -26.14
N LEU A 91 -17.99 -8.64 -24.86
CA LEU A 91 -18.21 -7.59 -23.87
C LEU A 91 -16.90 -7.30 -23.13
N ASN A 92 -16.63 -6.02 -22.89
CA ASN A 92 -15.44 -5.56 -22.21
C ASN A 92 -15.59 -5.74 -20.69
N VAL A 93 -14.76 -6.61 -20.08
CA VAL A 93 -14.81 -6.94 -18.65
C VAL A 93 -13.44 -6.75 -17.97
N ASN A 94 -13.46 -6.18 -16.76
CA ASN A 94 -12.30 -6.05 -15.87
C ASN A 94 -12.53 -6.86 -14.58
N LEU A 95 -11.83 -7.99 -14.43
CA LEU A 95 -11.89 -8.84 -13.24
C LEU A 95 -10.85 -8.41 -12.21
N VAL A 96 -11.27 -8.10 -10.97
CA VAL A 96 -10.39 -7.65 -9.89
C VAL A 96 -10.69 -8.41 -8.61
N ASN A 97 -9.67 -8.77 -7.83
CA ASN A 97 -9.82 -9.31 -6.48
C ASN A 97 -10.28 -8.20 -5.52
N ALA A 98 -11.21 -8.49 -4.61
CA ALA A 98 -11.70 -7.52 -3.62
C ALA A 98 -10.60 -6.90 -2.75
N GLY A 99 -9.51 -7.62 -2.45
CA GLY A 99 -8.36 -7.12 -1.68
C GLY A 99 -7.51 -6.12 -2.44
N ASP A 100 -7.42 -6.31 -3.77
CA ASP A 100 -6.71 -5.42 -4.69
C ASP A 100 -7.61 -4.30 -5.23
N TYR A 101 -8.94 -4.43 -5.03
CA TYR A 101 -9.91 -3.46 -5.47
C TYR A 101 -9.82 -2.17 -4.66
N LYS A 102 -9.62 -1.05 -5.35
CA LYS A 102 -9.59 0.28 -4.75
C LYS A 102 -11.01 0.71 -4.40
N PHE A 103 -11.54 0.19 -3.29
CA PHE A 103 -12.93 0.35 -2.84
C PHE A 103 -13.48 1.79 -2.83
N LYS A 104 -12.61 2.81 -2.75
CA LYS A 104 -13.00 4.23 -2.85
C LYS A 104 -13.44 4.68 -4.25
N GLN A 105 -13.18 3.88 -5.29
CA GLN A 105 -13.53 4.19 -6.68
C GLN A 105 -14.89 3.64 -7.11
N ILE A 106 -15.60 2.91 -6.22
CA ILE A 106 -16.83 2.19 -6.55
C ILE A 106 -17.96 3.07 -7.14
N ALA A 107 -17.99 4.37 -6.82
CA ALA A 107 -18.95 5.32 -7.41
C ALA A 107 -18.68 5.67 -8.89
N GLN A 108 -17.54 5.25 -9.44
CA GLN A 108 -17.18 5.46 -10.85
C GLN A 108 -17.64 4.29 -11.73
N GLU A 109 -18.03 3.17 -11.12
CA GLU A 109 -18.46 1.98 -11.82
C GLU A 109 -19.85 2.20 -12.42
N LYS A 110 -19.99 2.01 -13.74
CA LYS A 110 -21.30 2.09 -14.42
C LYS A 110 -22.00 0.73 -14.46
N LEU A 111 -21.23 -0.34 -14.61
CA LEU A 111 -21.69 -1.72 -14.65
C LEU A 111 -20.83 -2.54 -13.68
N LEU A 112 -21.37 -2.84 -12.51
CA LEU A 112 -20.65 -3.50 -11.42
C LEU A 112 -21.20 -4.90 -11.15
N ILE A 113 -20.35 -5.91 -11.16
CA ILE A 113 -20.73 -7.26 -10.78
C ILE A 113 -19.88 -7.67 -9.58
N VAL A 114 -20.51 -8.16 -8.52
CA VAL A 114 -19.80 -8.68 -7.34
C VAL A 114 -20.14 -10.15 -7.18
N VAL A 115 -19.12 -11.00 -7.11
CA VAL A 115 -19.28 -12.42 -6.80
C VAL A 115 -18.61 -12.64 -5.45
N SER A 116 -19.41 -12.91 -4.41
CA SER A 116 -18.92 -13.00 -3.04
C SER A 116 -19.28 -14.33 -2.41
N SER A 117 -18.28 -15.01 -1.86
CA SER A 117 -18.50 -16.03 -0.82
C SER A 117 -18.86 -15.37 0.52
N THR A 118 -19.40 -16.15 1.47
CA THR A 118 -19.71 -15.70 2.84
C THR A 118 -18.96 -16.59 3.83
N GLN A 119 -18.44 -16.00 4.90
CA GLN A 119 -17.66 -16.67 5.95
C GLN A 119 -18.39 -16.66 7.29
N GLY A 120 -18.08 -17.66 8.14
CA GLY A 120 -18.48 -17.71 9.54
C GLY A 120 -19.96 -17.38 9.78
N GLU A 121 -20.19 -16.36 10.60
CA GLU A 121 -21.52 -15.85 10.96
C GLU A 121 -21.99 -14.73 10.00
N GLY A 122 -21.74 -14.88 8.69
CA GLY A 122 -22.22 -13.95 7.68
C GLY A 122 -21.23 -12.88 7.23
N GLU A 123 -19.97 -13.01 7.65
CA GLU A 123 -18.90 -12.06 7.35
C GLU A 123 -18.45 -12.17 5.88
N PRO A 124 -17.93 -11.08 5.28
CA PRO A 124 -17.28 -11.17 3.98
C PRO A 124 -15.96 -11.97 4.07
N PRO A 125 -15.46 -12.53 2.95
CA PRO A 125 -14.13 -13.10 2.87
C PRO A 125 -13.08 -12.08 3.28
N GLU A 126 -11.95 -12.54 3.82
CA GLU A 126 -10.93 -11.65 4.38
C GLU A 126 -10.46 -10.58 3.38
N GLU A 127 -10.27 -10.97 2.11
CA GLU A 127 -9.93 -10.06 1.01
C GLU A 127 -10.98 -8.96 0.76
N ALA A 128 -12.23 -9.16 1.15
CA ALA A 128 -13.33 -8.22 0.96
C ALA A 128 -13.71 -7.41 2.21
N VAL A 129 -13.10 -7.67 3.38
CA VAL A 129 -13.42 -6.99 4.65
C VAL A 129 -13.25 -5.47 4.53
N ALA A 130 -12.19 -5.00 3.86
CA ALA A 130 -11.95 -3.57 3.70
C ALA A 130 -13.02 -2.88 2.84
N LEU A 131 -13.42 -3.51 1.73
CA LEU A 131 -14.48 -3.03 0.83
C LEU A 131 -15.84 -3.04 1.54
N HIS A 132 -16.17 -4.12 2.25
CA HIS A 132 -17.40 -4.24 3.03
C HIS A 132 -17.47 -3.18 4.13
N LYS A 133 -16.45 -3.07 5.00
CA LYS A 133 -16.38 -2.01 6.04
C LYS A 133 -16.51 -0.61 5.44
N PHE A 134 -15.94 -0.36 4.27
CA PHE A 134 -16.07 0.93 3.59
C PHE A 134 -17.51 1.24 3.17
N LEU A 135 -18.19 0.30 2.50
CA LEU A 135 -19.58 0.47 2.05
C LEU A 135 -20.56 0.66 3.22
N PHE A 136 -20.29 0.02 4.36
CA PHE A 136 -21.11 0.14 5.57
C PHE A 136 -20.75 1.35 6.45
N SER A 137 -19.69 2.09 6.12
CA SER A 137 -19.31 3.30 6.84
C SER A 137 -20.10 4.53 6.41
N LYS A 138 -20.09 5.58 7.24
CA LYS A 138 -20.62 6.92 6.88
C LYS A 138 -19.89 7.59 5.70
N LYS A 139 -18.80 6.99 5.22
CA LYS A 139 -17.95 7.54 4.13
C LYS A 139 -18.30 6.95 2.75
N ALA A 140 -19.27 6.03 2.67
CA ALA A 140 -19.69 5.43 1.41
C ALA A 140 -20.38 6.47 0.50
N PRO A 141 -19.96 6.61 -0.78
CA PRO A 141 -20.56 7.56 -1.71
C PRO A 141 -21.90 7.05 -2.26
N PRO A 142 -22.80 7.96 -2.72
CA PRO A 142 -23.97 7.54 -3.48
C PRO A 142 -23.55 6.94 -4.84
N LEU A 143 -24.26 5.92 -5.28
CA LEU A 143 -24.02 5.13 -6.51
C LEU A 143 -25.07 5.41 -7.59
N ASN A 144 -25.60 6.64 -7.60
CA ASN A 144 -26.58 7.10 -8.58
C ASN A 144 -25.96 7.03 -9.99
N GLY A 145 -26.34 6.02 -10.79
CA GLY A 145 -25.81 5.78 -12.13
C GLY A 145 -24.94 4.52 -12.27
N THR A 146 -24.73 3.78 -11.18
CA THR A 146 -24.16 2.42 -11.21
C THR A 146 -25.29 1.42 -11.37
N ALA A 147 -25.23 0.58 -12.41
CA ALA A 147 -26.06 -0.60 -12.46
C ALA A 147 -25.25 -1.82 -12.00
N PHE A 148 -25.81 -2.66 -11.13
CA PHE A 148 -25.06 -3.74 -10.49
C PHE A 148 -25.79 -5.08 -10.43
N ALA A 149 -25.03 -6.17 -10.35
CA ALA A 149 -25.55 -7.50 -10.02
C ALA A 149 -24.64 -8.18 -9.00
N VAL A 150 -25.23 -8.99 -8.12
CA VAL A 150 -24.46 -9.74 -7.11
C VAL A 150 -24.78 -11.22 -7.21
N PHE A 151 -23.74 -12.04 -7.15
CA PHE A 151 -23.84 -13.49 -6.99
C PHE A 151 -23.27 -13.88 -5.63
N GLY A 152 -24.15 -14.35 -4.75
CA GLY A 152 -23.79 -14.84 -3.44
C GLY A 152 -23.48 -16.33 -3.48
N LEU A 153 -22.28 -16.71 -3.04
CA LEU A 153 -21.98 -18.08 -2.67
C LEU A 153 -22.06 -18.19 -1.15
N GLY A 154 -22.81 -19.16 -0.69
CA GLY A 154 -22.97 -19.44 0.73
C GLY A 154 -23.33 -20.89 0.93
N ASP A 155 -23.65 -21.21 2.17
CA ASP A 155 -24.08 -22.54 2.58
C ASP A 155 -25.34 -22.36 3.43
N SER A 156 -26.47 -22.91 2.97
CA SER A 156 -27.77 -22.68 3.63
C SER A 156 -27.89 -23.35 5.00
N SER A 157 -26.90 -24.17 5.38
CA SER A 157 -26.79 -24.70 6.74
C SER A 157 -26.40 -23.63 7.77
N TYR A 158 -25.79 -22.53 7.34
CA TYR A 158 -25.42 -21.42 8.21
C TYR A 158 -26.56 -20.41 8.35
N GLU A 159 -26.68 -19.80 9.53
CA GLU A 159 -27.71 -18.79 9.86
C GLU A 159 -27.73 -17.65 8.86
N PHE A 160 -26.54 -17.18 8.52
CA PHE A 160 -26.30 -16.05 7.64
C PHE A 160 -25.97 -16.52 6.22
N PHE A 161 -26.83 -17.39 5.66
CA PHE A 161 -26.71 -17.89 4.28
C PHE A 161 -26.53 -16.75 3.27
N CYS A 162 -25.44 -16.76 2.49
CA CYS A 162 -25.09 -15.73 1.50
C CYS A 162 -25.07 -14.28 2.05
N GLN A 163 -24.86 -14.09 3.36
CA GLN A 163 -24.97 -12.77 3.97
C GLN A 163 -24.01 -11.74 3.39
N SER A 164 -22.77 -12.11 3.04
CA SER A 164 -21.87 -11.17 2.36
C SER A 164 -22.43 -10.73 1.00
N GLY A 165 -23.00 -11.65 0.22
CA GLY A 165 -23.69 -11.33 -1.02
C GLY A 165 -24.92 -10.44 -0.80
N LYS A 166 -25.71 -10.70 0.24
CA LYS A 166 -26.87 -9.89 0.65
C LYS A 166 -26.46 -8.50 1.10
N ASP A 167 -25.36 -8.39 1.82
CA ASP A 167 -24.81 -7.14 2.33
C ASP A 167 -24.33 -6.26 1.17
N PHE A 168 -23.56 -6.82 0.23
CA PHE A 168 -23.17 -6.08 -0.97
C PHE A 168 -24.38 -5.61 -1.76
N ASP A 169 -25.31 -6.52 -2.05
CA ASP A 169 -26.47 -6.23 -2.88
C ASP A 169 -27.45 -5.22 -2.25
N SER A 170 -27.71 -5.35 -0.94
CA SER A 170 -28.53 -4.39 -0.21
C SER A 170 -27.83 -3.05 -0.11
N LYS A 171 -26.53 -3.04 0.22
CA LYS A 171 -25.81 -1.79 0.43
C LYS A 171 -25.61 -1.00 -0.86
N LEU A 172 -25.33 -1.68 -1.97
CA LEU A 172 -25.24 -1.04 -3.29
C LEU A 172 -26.58 -0.41 -3.70
N ALA A 173 -27.71 -1.07 -3.40
CA ALA A 173 -29.04 -0.52 -3.65
C ALA A 173 -29.36 0.68 -2.74
N GLU A 174 -29.08 0.58 -1.43
CA GLU A 174 -29.27 1.69 -0.46
C GLU A 174 -28.49 2.95 -0.87
N LEU A 175 -27.32 2.77 -1.47
CA LEU A 175 -26.49 3.87 -1.94
C LEU A 175 -26.99 4.46 -3.28
N GLY A 176 -28.00 3.88 -3.93
CA GLY A 176 -28.63 4.41 -5.14
C GLY A 176 -28.26 3.69 -6.44
N GLY A 177 -27.62 2.51 -6.37
CA GLY A 177 -27.35 1.67 -7.53
C GLY A 177 -28.60 0.98 -8.08
N GLU A 178 -28.67 0.79 -9.40
CA GLU A 178 -29.75 0.10 -10.09
C GLU A 178 -29.44 -1.39 -10.24
N ARG A 179 -30.32 -2.30 -9.82
CA ARG A 179 -30.08 -3.73 -10.02
C ARG A 179 -30.24 -4.12 -11.49
N LEU A 180 -29.18 -4.69 -12.08
CA LEU A 180 -29.16 -5.28 -13.42
C LEU A 180 -29.95 -6.58 -13.46
N LEU A 181 -29.72 -7.41 -12.45
CA LEU A 181 -30.36 -8.69 -12.25
C LEU A 181 -30.50 -8.89 -10.75
N ASP A 182 -31.59 -9.52 -10.34
CA ASP A 182 -31.76 -9.88 -8.94
C ASP A 182 -30.60 -10.75 -8.46
N ARG A 183 -30.18 -10.50 -7.22
CA ARG A 183 -29.15 -11.29 -6.56
C ARG A 183 -29.56 -12.76 -6.55
N VAL A 184 -28.63 -13.62 -6.94
CA VAL A 184 -28.79 -15.06 -6.77
C VAL A 184 -27.98 -15.48 -5.55
N ASP A 185 -28.67 -16.09 -4.59
CA ASP A 185 -28.07 -16.71 -3.41
C ASP A 185 -27.92 -18.20 -3.69
N THR A 186 -26.69 -18.67 -3.87
CA THR A 186 -26.39 -20.07 -4.16
C THR A 186 -25.84 -20.80 -2.97
N ASP A 187 -26.27 -22.06 -2.85
CA ASP A 187 -25.74 -23.01 -1.89
C ASP A 187 -24.43 -23.62 -2.42
N VAL A 188 -23.91 -24.64 -1.72
CA VAL A 188 -22.61 -25.26 -2.06
C VAL A 188 -22.53 -25.80 -3.52
N GLU A 189 -23.69 -26.04 -4.11
CA GLU A 189 -23.88 -26.56 -5.47
C GLU A 189 -24.40 -25.46 -6.38
N TYR A 190 -23.49 -24.52 -6.60
CA TYR A 190 -23.74 -23.27 -7.28
C TYR A 190 -23.57 -23.38 -8.80
N GLN A 191 -23.03 -24.47 -9.34
CA GLN A 191 -22.51 -24.55 -10.71
C GLN A 191 -23.61 -24.32 -11.76
N ALA A 192 -24.74 -25.00 -11.64
CA ALA A 192 -25.87 -24.84 -12.57
C ALA A 192 -26.49 -23.44 -12.47
N ALA A 193 -26.72 -22.97 -11.24
CA ALA A 193 -27.24 -21.62 -10.98
C ALA A 193 -26.26 -20.52 -11.43
N ALA A 194 -24.95 -20.73 -11.27
CA ALA A 194 -23.90 -19.85 -11.75
C ALA A 194 -23.89 -19.85 -13.28
N GLN A 195 -24.00 -21.00 -13.94
CA GLN A 195 -24.07 -21.08 -15.40
C GLN A 195 -25.31 -20.35 -15.94
N GLU A 196 -26.47 -20.55 -15.34
CA GLU A 196 -27.71 -19.87 -15.72
C GLU A 196 -27.62 -18.35 -15.46
N TRP A 197 -27.14 -17.96 -14.27
CA TRP A 197 -26.99 -16.56 -13.89
C TRP A 197 -25.97 -15.85 -14.79
N ARG A 198 -24.81 -16.46 -15.05
CA ARG A 198 -23.82 -15.93 -16.00
C ARG A 198 -24.41 -15.78 -17.39
N SER A 199 -25.18 -16.76 -17.87
CA SER A 199 -25.85 -16.68 -19.16
C SER A 199 -26.83 -15.49 -19.23
N LYS A 200 -27.64 -15.28 -18.18
CA LYS A 200 -28.58 -14.14 -18.09
C LYS A 200 -27.86 -12.80 -17.98
N ILE A 201 -26.79 -12.73 -17.18
CA ILE A 201 -25.95 -11.53 -17.05
C ILE A 201 -25.33 -11.18 -18.40
N VAL A 202 -24.79 -12.16 -19.12
CA VAL A 202 -24.25 -11.98 -20.47
C VAL A 202 -25.32 -11.47 -21.43
N GLU A 203 -26.54 -12.00 -21.39
CA GLU A 203 -27.66 -11.55 -22.23
C GLU A 203 -28.10 -10.10 -21.90
N LEU A 204 -28.24 -9.78 -20.61
CA LEU A 204 -28.61 -8.44 -20.14
C LEU A 204 -27.55 -7.42 -20.52
N LEU A 205 -26.27 -7.74 -20.35
CA LEU A 205 -25.17 -6.86 -20.69
C LEU A 205 -24.99 -6.73 -22.21
N LYS A 206 -25.28 -7.79 -22.99
CA LYS A 206 -25.40 -7.70 -24.47
C LYS A 206 -26.50 -6.73 -24.90
N SER A 207 -27.59 -6.64 -24.16
CA SER A 207 -28.69 -5.72 -24.48
C SER A 207 -28.43 -4.27 -24.06
N ARG A 208 -27.61 -4.05 -23.01
CA ARG A 208 -27.27 -2.72 -22.48
C ARG A 208 -26.03 -2.09 -23.11
N VAL A 209 -25.18 -2.88 -23.78
CA VAL A 209 -23.94 -2.41 -24.39
C VAL A 209 -24.02 -2.62 -25.92
N PRO A 210 -23.87 -1.57 -26.76
CA PRO A 210 -23.89 -1.73 -28.22
C PRO A 210 -22.78 -2.67 -28.71
N ALA A 211 -23.10 -3.59 -29.61
CA ALA A 211 -22.13 -4.54 -30.17
C ALA A 211 -21.22 -3.90 -31.22
N GLU A 212 -19.90 -4.10 -31.12
CA GLU A 212 -18.93 -3.81 -32.19
C GLU A 212 -18.58 -5.05 -33.06
N THR A 213 -18.22 -4.77 -34.31
CA THR A 213 -17.97 -5.69 -35.43
C THR A 213 -16.57 -6.34 -35.42
N PRO A 214 -16.38 -7.48 -36.12
CA PRO A 214 -15.32 -8.46 -35.86
C PRO A 214 -13.99 -8.18 -36.61
N ALA A 215 -13.13 -7.31 -36.08
CA ALA A 215 -11.77 -7.12 -36.62
C ALA A 215 -10.62 -7.19 -35.58
N GLN A 216 -10.88 -7.60 -34.33
CA GLN A 216 -9.86 -7.64 -33.25
C GLN A 216 -9.69 -9.02 -32.61
N ALA A 217 -9.84 -10.11 -33.37
CA ALA A 217 -9.81 -11.48 -32.83
C ALA A 217 -8.47 -12.23 -32.96
N ALA A 218 -7.33 -11.56 -33.18
CA ALA A 218 -6.08 -12.28 -33.54
C ALA A 218 -4.76 -11.79 -32.89
N ALA A 219 -4.77 -11.17 -31.70
CA ALA A 219 -3.53 -10.71 -31.06
C ALA A 219 -3.39 -11.01 -29.55
N THR A 220 -4.04 -12.07 -29.05
CA THR A 220 -3.93 -12.51 -27.64
C THR A 220 -3.70 -14.01 -27.54
N ALA A 221 -2.52 -14.46 -27.99
CA ALA A 221 -2.04 -15.81 -27.73
C ALA A 221 -0.51 -15.87 -27.81
N THR A 222 0.18 -15.30 -26.81
CA THR A 222 1.52 -15.75 -26.35
C THR A 222 1.83 -15.07 -25.02
N GLY A 223 1.25 -15.59 -23.94
CA GLY A 223 1.70 -15.35 -22.58
C GLY A 223 2.48 -16.57 -22.11
N VAL A 224 3.76 -16.39 -21.79
CA VAL A 224 4.62 -17.41 -21.20
C VAL A 224 4.13 -17.68 -19.78
N SER A 225 3.82 -18.94 -19.51
CA SER A 225 3.40 -19.47 -18.22
C SER A 225 4.51 -19.32 -17.18
N ASN A 226 4.21 -18.67 -16.05
CA ASN A 226 4.92 -18.96 -14.81
C ASN A 226 4.68 -20.45 -14.49
N GLU A 227 5.73 -21.20 -14.18
CA GLU A 227 5.60 -22.56 -13.68
C GLU A 227 4.87 -22.53 -12.33
N ILE A 228 3.54 -22.65 -12.41
CA ILE A 228 2.72 -23.18 -11.34
C ILE A 228 3.24 -24.61 -11.13
N LEU A 229 3.51 -25.01 -9.88
CA LEU A 229 3.65 -26.43 -9.55
C LEU A 229 2.31 -27.09 -9.88
N THR A 230 2.10 -27.51 -11.13
CA THR A 230 0.84 -28.09 -11.58
C THR A 230 0.73 -29.49 -11.01
N SER A 231 0.06 -29.62 -9.87
CA SER A 231 -0.54 -30.88 -9.48
C SER A 231 -1.59 -31.25 -10.54
N PRO A 232 -1.61 -32.49 -11.06
CA PRO A 232 -2.62 -32.92 -12.02
C PRO A 232 -4.01 -33.11 -11.39
N TYR A 233 -4.14 -32.93 -10.07
CA TYR A 233 -5.36 -33.17 -9.31
C TYR A 233 -6.01 -31.87 -8.82
N SER A 234 -7.33 -31.80 -8.93
CA SER A 234 -8.15 -30.67 -8.47
C SER A 234 -9.39 -31.16 -7.72
N LYS A 235 -10.24 -30.25 -7.23
CA LYS A 235 -11.53 -30.61 -6.62
C LYS A 235 -12.39 -31.47 -7.57
N GLU A 236 -12.41 -31.10 -8.85
CA GLU A 236 -13.20 -31.74 -9.92
C GLU A 236 -12.57 -33.07 -10.39
N SER A 237 -11.25 -33.18 -10.29
CA SER A 237 -10.47 -34.37 -10.64
C SER A 237 -9.58 -34.78 -9.46
N PRO A 238 -10.14 -35.31 -8.36
CA PRO A 238 -9.38 -35.65 -7.17
C PRO A 238 -8.50 -36.88 -7.39
N LEU A 239 -7.41 -36.97 -6.65
CA LEU A 239 -6.59 -38.18 -6.54
C LEU A 239 -7.36 -39.23 -5.75
N THR A 240 -7.44 -40.47 -6.26
CA THR A 240 -7.80 -41.63 -5.43
C THR A 240 -6.54 -42.09 -4.70
N ALA A 241 -6.49 -41.84 -3.40
CA ALA A 241 -5.43 -42.20 -2.47
C ALA A 241 -5.90 -43.31 -1.51
N THR A 242 -5.02 -43.85 -0.68
CA THR A 242 -5.35 -44.92 0.28
C THR A 242 -5.18 -44.45 1.72
N LEU A 243 -6.09 -44.85 2.61
CA LEU A 243 -5.93 -44.62 4.04
C LEU A 243 -4.82 -45.52 4.59
N ALA A 244 -3.73 -44.95 5.08
CA ALA A 244 -2.64 -45.70 5.69
C ALA A 244 -2.90 -45.94 7.18
N VAL A 245 -3.29 -44.90 7.93
CA VAL A 245 -3.49 -44.99 9.39
C VAL A 245 -4.73 -44.23 9.81
N ASN A 246 -5.50 -44.81 10.73
CA ASN A 246 -6.57 -44.13 11.48
C ASN A 246 -6.46 -44.41 12.99
N GLN A 247 -5.84 -43.47 13.69
CA GLN A 247 -5.51 -43.64 15.11
C GLN A 247 -6.32 -42.68 15.99
N LYS A 248 -7.00 -43.20 17.03
CA LYS A 248 -7.53 -42.35 18.11
C LYS A 248 -6.38 -41.78 18.94
N ILE A 249 -6.29 -40.44 18.97
CA ILE A 249 -5.27 -39.68 19.71
C ILE A 249 -5.82 -38.95 20.94
N THR A 250 -7.00 -39.36 21.37
CA THR A 250 -7.67 -38.98 22.62
C THR A 250 -7.82 -40.23 23.49
N GLY A 251 -7.88 -40.04 24.81
CA GLY A 251 -7.99 -41.10 25.79
C GLY A 251 -9.29 -41.90 25.65
N ARG A 252 -9.33 -43.06 26.33
CA ARG A 252 -10.46 -43.98 26.23
C ARG A 252 -11.75 -43.33 26.73
N ASP A 253 -11.65 -42.54 27.79
CA ASP A 253 -12.78 -41.95 28.50
C ASP A 253 -12.99 -40.46 28.13
N SER A 254 -12.32 -39.96 27.08
CA SER A 254 -12.55 -38.62 26.56
C SER A 254 -13.97 -38.47 26.00
N ASP A 255 -14.61 -37.34 26.32
CA ASP A 255 -15.86 -36.88 25.71
C ASP A 255 -15.72 -36.53 24.22
N LYS A 256 -14.48 -36.39 23.72
CA LYS A 256 -14.17 -36.13 22.32
C LYS A 256 -13.49 -37.35 21.71
N ASP A 257 -13.78 -37.55 20.43
CA ASP A 257 -13.06 -38.53 19.63
C ASP A 257 -12.27 -37.78 18.56
N VAL A 258 -10.97 -37.63 18.77
CA VAL A 258 -10.05 -37.01 17.79
C VAL A 258 -9.13 -38.08 17.22
N ARG A 259 -9.03 -38.10 15.89
CA ARG A 259 -8.27 -39.05 15.10
C ARG A 259 -7.10 -38.38 14.41
N HIS A 260 -5.96 -39.06 14.41
CA HIS A 260 -4.88 -38.83 13.46
C HIS A 260 -5.10 -39.74 12.27
N ILE A 261 -5.08 -39.15 11.08
CA ILE A 261 -5.30 -39.86 9.83
C ILE A 261 -4.14 -39.59 8.90
N GLU A 262 -3.60 -40.66 8.32
CA GLU A 262 -2.51 -40.64 7.34
C GLU A 262 -3.03 -41.21 6.03
N ILE A 263 -2.86 -40.47 4.95
CA ILE A 263 -3.33 -40.85 3.61
C ILE A 263 -2.09 -40.99 2.72
N ASP A 264 -1.88 -42.19 2.19
CA ASP A 264 -0.80 -42.50 1.27
C ASP A 264 -1.15 -41.98 -0.13
N LEU A 265 -0.30 -41.08 -0.63
CA LEU A 265 -0.40 -40.45 -1.93
C LEU A 265 0.33 -41.26 -3.03
N GLY A 266 1.10 -42.29 -2.66
CA GLY A 266 1.95 -43.07 -3.55
C GLY A 266 2.85 -42.19 -4.44
N ASP A 267 3.08 -42.66 -5.67
CA ASP A 267 3.87 -41.93 -6.69
C ASP A 267 3.03 -40.90 -7.48
N SER A 268 1.92 -40.41 -6.91
CA SER A 268 0.98 -39.50 -7.61
C SER A 268 1.62 -38.17 -8.05
N GLY A 269 2.76 -37.79 -7.46
CA GLY A 269 3.40 -36.51 -7.70
C GLY A 269 2.65 -35.32 -7.09
N LEU A 270 1.64 -35.58 -6.25
CA LEU A 270 0.89 -34.54 -5.53
C LEU A 270 1.81 -33.87 -4.49
N ARG A 271 1.88 -32.54 -4.55
CA ARG A 271 2.76 -31.71 -3.71
C ARG A 271 1.94 -30.81 -2.79
N TYR A 272 2.37 -30.68 -1.54
CA TYR A 272 1.78 -29.78 -0.56
C TYR A 272 2.85 -29.16 0.32
N GLN A 273 2.52 -28.03 0.94
CA GLN A 273 3.39 -27.36 1.91
C GLN A 273 2.70 -27.24 3.26
N PRO A 274 3.47 -27.16 4.37
CA PRO A 274 2.91 -26.83 5.67
C PRO A 274 2.03 -25.56 5.60
N GLY A 275 0.80 -25.68 6.11
CA GLY A 275 -0.22 -24.62 6.05
C GLY A 275 -1.26 -24.76 4.95
N ASP A 276 -1.07 -25.68 3.99
CA ASP A 276 -2.11 -26.07 3.03
C ASP A 276 -3.25 -26.87 3.69
N ALA A 277 -4.36 -27.05 2.97
CA ALA A 277 -5.48 -27.88 3.38
C ALA A 277 -5.71 -29.05 2.41
N LEU A 278 -6.12 -30.20 2.96
CA LEU A 278 -6.52 -31.39 2.22
C LEU A 278 -8.04 -31.41 2.08
N GLY A 279 -8.54 -31.41 0.84
CA GLY A 279 -9.94 -31.65 0.55
C GLY A 279 -10.23 -33.14 0.44
N VAL A 280 -11.21 -33.63 1.21
CA VAL A 280 -11.59 -35.05 1.27
C VAL A 280 -13.02 -35.23 0.79
N TRP A 281 -13.20 -36.02 -0.26
CA TRP A 281 -14.49 -36.49 -0.73
C TRP A 281 -14.90 -37.75 0.04
N TYR A 282 -16.03 -37.68 0.74
CA TYR A 282 -16.53 -38.75 1.59
C TYR A 282 -17.75 -39.45 0.99
N GLN A 283 -18.19 -40.54 1.64
CA GLN A 283 -19.44 -41.24 1.32
C GLN A 283 -20.37 -41.25 2.54
N ASN A 284 -21.67 -41.06 2.31
CA ASN A 284 -22.65 -41.21 3.39
C ASN A 284 -22.70 -42.65 3.90
N ASP A 285 -23.17 -42.80 5.13
CA ASP A 285 -23.35 -44.11 5.74
C ASP A 285 -24.44 -44.91 5.00
N PRO A 286 -24.15 -46.11 4.48
CA PRO A 286 -25.18 -46.97 3.87
C PRO A 286 -26.35 -47.26 4.79
N ALA A 287 -26.12 -47.35 6.12
CA ALA A 287 -27.18 -47.54 7.10
C ALA A 287 -28.07 -46.29 7.22
N LEU A 288 -27.49 -45.09 7.15
CA LEU A 288 -28.23 -43.83 7.13
C LEU A 288 -29.07 -43.71 5.86
N VAL A 289 -28.48 -44.05 4.71
CA VAL A 289 -29.19 -44.08 3.41
C VAL A 289 -30.39 -45.02 3.51
N LYS A 290 -30.18 -46.24 4.01
CA LYS A 290 -31.25 -47.23 4.19
C LYS A 290 -32.33 -46.75 5.15
N GLU A 291 -31.94 -46.19 6.29
CA GLU A 291 -32.89 -45.65 7.28
C GLU A 291 -33.77 -44.55 6.66
N LEU A 292 -33.16 -43.64 5.90
CA LEU A 292 -33.86 -42.56 5.22
C LEU A 292 -34.82 -43.09 4.14
N THR A 293 -34.39 -44.04 3.30
CA THR A 293 -35.26 -44.63 2.26
C THR A 293 -36.42 -45.41 2.87
N ASP A 294 -36.17 -46.19 3.92
CA ASP A 294 -37.21 -46.94 4.64
C ASP A 294 -38.27 -45.99 5.24
N LEU A 295 -37.84 -44.88 5.85
CA LEU A 295 -38.73 -43.87 6.43
C LEU A 295 -39.59 -43.12 5.42
N LEU A 296 -39.18 -43.14 4.14
CA LEU A 296 -39.84 -42.44 3.03
C LEU A 296 -40.53 -43.41 2.06
N TRP A 297 -40.62 -44.70 2.41
CA TRP A 297 -41.22 -45.77 1.61
C TRP A 297 -40.56 -45.97 0.22
N LEU A 298 -39.26 -45.70 0.13
CA LEU A 298 -38.45 -45.92 -1.07
C LEU A 298 -37.66 -47.22 -0.95
N LYS A 299 -37.42 -47.90 -2.08
CA LYS A 299 -36.71 -49.20 -2.14
C LYS A 299 -35.20 -49.04 -2.24
N GLY A 300 -34.72 -47.92 -2.77
CA GLY A 300 -33.31 -47.63 -3.05
C GLY A 300 -32.84 -48.09 -4.43
N ASP A 301 -33.58 -48.96 -5.12
CA ASP A 301 -33.27 -49.46 -6.47
C ASP A 301 -33.93 -48.63 -7.59
N GLU A 302 -34.68 -47.58 -7.24
CA GLU A 302 -35.27 -46.65 -8.20
C GLU A 302 -34.18 -45.91 -8.99
N SER A 303 -34.38 -45.77 -10.31
CA SER A 303 -33.44 -45.07 -11.18
C SER A 303 -33.58 -43.55 -11.04
N VAL A 304 -32.48 -42.87 -10.68
CA VAL A 304 -32.39 -41.40 -10.66
C VAL A 304 -31.27 -40.90 -11.57
N THR A 305 -31.38 -39.67 -12.08
CA THR A 305 -30.34 -39.04 -12.92
C THR A 305 -29.56 -38.00 -12.13
N VAL A 306 -28.25 -38.19 -12.01
CA VAL A 306 -27.32 -37.25 -11.38
C VAL A 306 -26.18 -36.97 -12.37
N ASP A 307 -25.90 -35.70 -12.65
CA ASP A 307 -24.86 -35.25 -13.60
C ASP A 307 -24.90 -35.95 -14.97
N GLY A 308 -26.11 -36.21 -15.47
CA GLY A 308 -26.34 -36.90 -16.74
C GLY A 308 -26.10 -38.42 -16.73
N LYS A 309 -25.83 -39.02 -15.57
CA LYS A 309 -25.71 -40.47 -15.36
C LYS A 309 -26.94 -41.02 -14.65
N THR A 310 -27.41 -42.18 -15.08
CA THR A 310 -28.51 -42.90 -14.41
C THR A 310 -27.94 -43.87 -13.38
N LEU A 311 -28.30 -43.70 -12.12
CA LEU A 311 -27.81 -44.48 -10.97
C LEU A 311 -29.00 -44.96 -10.10
N PRO A 312 -28.86 -46.06 -9.34
CA PRO A 312 -29.81 -46.41 -8.28
C PRO A 312 -29.86 -45.31 -7.21
N LEU A 313 -31.05 -45.04 -6.65
CA LEU A 313 -31.26 -44.02 -5.62
C LEU A 313 -30.30 -44.19 -4.43
N SER A 314 -30.07 -45.42 -3.97
CA SER A 314 -29.15 -45.68 -2.86
C SER A 314 -27.70 -45.23 -3.16
N GLU A 315 -27.24 -45.44 -4.40
CA GLU A 315 -25.90 -45.02 -4.84
C GLU A 315 -25.84 -43.49 -4.97
N ALA A 316 -26.88 -42.87 -5.53
CA ALA A 316 -26.99 -41.42 -5.61
C ALA A 316 -26.94 -40.76 -4.22
N LEU A 317 -27.75 -41.24 -3.28
CA LEU A 317 -27.77 -40.73 -1.90
C LEU A 317 -26.45 -40.96 -1.16
N GLN A 318 -25.73 -42.04 -1.47
CA GLN A 318 -24.46 -42.34 -0.83
C GLN A 318 -23.32 -41.42 -1.31
N TRP A 319 -23.28 -41.13 -2.61
CA TRP A 319 -22.11 -40.51 -3.25
C TRP A 319 -22.31 -39.06 -3.70
N HIS A 320 -23.55 -38.62 -3.87
CA HIS A 320 -23.86 -37.37 -4.56
C HIS A 320 -24.70 -36.39 -3.75
N PHE A 321 -25.32 -36.78 -2.64
CA PHE A 321 -26.18 -35.88 -1.84
C PHE A 321 -25.73 -35.75 -0.38
N GLU A 322 -25.84 -34.57 0.21
CA GLU A 322 -25.58 -34.29 1.62
C GLU A 322 -26.78 -34.75 2.49
N LEU A 323 -26.53 -35.66 3.43
CA LEU A 323 -27.57 -36.24 4.28
C LEU A 323 -27.44 -35.87 5.76
N THR A 324 -26.28 -35.34 6.16
CA THR A 324 -25.92 -35.14 7.58
C THR A 324 -26.14 -33.71 8.05
N VAL A 325 -26.24 -32.75 7.13
CA VAL A 325 -26.48 -31.35 7.43
C VAL A 325 -27.86 -30.93 6.93
N ASN A 326 -28.78 -30.64 7.86
CA ASN A 326 -30.10 -30.12 7.55
C ASN A 326 -30.07 -28.58 7.45
N THR A 327 -30.97 -28.01 6.64
CA THR A 327 -31.05 -26.56 6.42
C THR A 327 -32.50 -26.08 6.47
N GLY A 328 -32.70 -24.79 6.75
CA GLY A 328 -34.04 -24.22 6.78
C GLY A 328 -34.81 -24.47 5.47
N ASN A 329 -34.14 -24.34 4.33
CA ASN A 329 -34.74 -24.58 3.01
C ASN A 329 -35.22 -26.02 2.83
N ILE A 330 -34.44 -27.01 3.31
CA ILE A 330 -34.85 -28.42 3.26
C ILE A 330 -36.10 -28.64 4.11
N VAL A 331 -36.13 -28.08 5.33
CA VAL A 331 -37.29 -28.18 6.23
C VAL A 331 -38.53 -27.54 5.62
N GLU A 332 -38.40 -26.35 5.04
CA GLU A 332 -39.50 -25.64 4.40
C GLU A 332 -40.05 -26.41 3.19
N ASN A 333 -39.18 -26.86 2.28
CA ASN A 333 -39.61 -27.60 1.10
C ASN A 333 -40.23 -28.95 1.47
N TYR A 334 -39.67 -29.66 2.46
CA TYR A 334 -40.25 -30.89 2.97
C TYR A 334 -41.62 -30.64 3.61
N ALA A 335 -41.79 -29.58 4.39
CA ALA A 335 -43.08 -29.18 4.96
C ALA A 335 -44.14 -28.91 3.89
N GLN A 336 -43.75 -28.23 2.80
CA GLN A 336 -44.64 -27.91 1.69
C GLN A 336 -45.05 -29.16 0.89
N LEU A 337 -44.11 -30.08 0.61
CA LEU A 337 -44.37 -31.32 -0.10
C LEU A 337 -45.26 -32.27 0.70
N THR A 338 -44.94 -32.47 1.98
CA THR A 338 -45.64 -33.42 2.86
C THR A 338 -46.93 -32.87 3.47
N ARG A 339 -47.12 -31.54 3.41
CA ARG A 339 -48.20 -30.81 4.08
C ARG A 339 -48.24 -31.06 5.60
N ASN A 340 -47.11 -31.39 6.21
CA ASN A 340 -47.02 -31.63 7.65
C ASN A 340 -47.33 -30.35 8.43
N THR A 341 -48.36 -30.36 9.27
CA THR A 341 -48.87 -29.17 9.97
C THR A 341 -47.89 -28.61 11.00
N ALA A 342 -47.10 -29.47 11.66
CA ALA A 342 -46.11 -29.04 12.65
C ALA A 342 -44.93 -28.32 11.99
N LEU A 343 -44.42 -28.86 10.87
CA LEU A 343 -43.35 -28.20 10.11
C LEU A 343 -43.86 -26.94 9.39
N LEU A 344 -45.07 -26.96 8.85
CA LEU A 344 -45.69 -25.77 8.23
C LEU A 344 -45.90 -24.63 9.23
N ALA A 345 -46.07 -24.91 10.52
CA ALA A 345 -46.15 -23.88 11.56
C ALA A 345 -44.80 -23.17 11.81
N LEU A 346 -43.68 -23.78 11.41
CA LEU A 346 -42.35 -23.15 11.44
C LEU A 346 -42.12 -22.28 10.19
N VAL A 347 -42.81 -22.59 9.08
CA VAL A 347 -42.73 -21.83 7.82
C VAL A 347 -43.31 -20.42 8.04
N GLY A 348 -42.44 -19.42 7.93
CA GLY A 348 -42.75 -18.01 8.21
C GLY A 348 -41.97 -17.43 9.40
N ASP A 349 -41.34 -18.26 10.24
CA ASP A 349 -40.42 -17.84 11.31
C ASP A 349 -39.01 -18.39 11.03
N LYS A 350 -38.20 -17.59 10.33
CA LYS A 350 -36.88 -17.99 9.85
C LYS A 350 -35.95 -18.46 10.97
N ALA A 351 -35.99 -17.83 12.14
CA ALA A 351 -35.12 -18.20 13.27
C ALA A 351 -35.51 -19.57 13.84
N LYS A 352 -36.82 -19.85 13.98
CA LYS A 352 -37.28 -21.17 14.44
C LYS A 352 -36.99 -22.27 13.42
N LEU A 353 -37.15 -21.98 12.13
CA LEU A 353 -36.86 -22.91 11.05
C LEU A 353 -35.35 -23.28 11.03
N GLN A 354 -34.48 -22.27 11.16
CA GLN A 354 -33.04 -22.44 11.25
C GLN A 354 -32.63 -23.25 12.49
N HIS A 355 -33.19 -22.92 13.65
CA HIS A 355 -32.94 -23.63 14.89
C HIS A 355 -33.38 -25.10 14.83
N TYR A 356 -34.56 -25.37 14.23
CA TYR A 356 -35.03 -26.73 14.00
C TYR A 356 -34.08 -27.50 13.09
N ALA A 357 -33.65 -26.92 11.97
CA ALA A 357 -32.69 -27.54 11.07
C ALA A 357 -31.34 -27.86 11.76
N GLN A 358 -30.80 -26.93 12.56
CA GLN A 358 -29.54 -27.14 13.28
C GLN A 358 -29.61 -28.23 14.36
N THR A 359 -30.79 -28.50 14.90
CA THR A 359 -30.99 -29.47 15.99
C THR A 359 -31.61 -30.80 15.51
N THR A 360 -32.12 -30.85 14.28
CA THR A 360 -32.83 -32.00 13.73
C THR A 360 -32.26 -32.39 12.37
N PRO A 361 -31.44 -33.44 12.27
CA PRO A 361 -30.93 -33.98 11.01
C PRO A 361 -32.06 -34.41 10.06
N ILE A 362 -31.74 -34.51 8.76
CA ILE A 362 -32.73 -34.79 7.70
C ILE A 362 -33.49 -36.10 7.96
N VAL A 363 -32.77 -37.16 8.36
CA VAL A 363 -33.36 -38.46 8.68
C VAL A 363 -34.29 -38.41 9.89
N ASP A 364 -33.97 -37.60 10.91
CA ASP A 364 -34.81 -37.44 12.09
C ASP A 364 -36.02 -36.55 11.78
N MET A 365 -35.87 -35.55 10.91
CA MET A 365 -37.01 -34.79 10.38
C MET A 365 -38.01 -35.71 9.65
N ALA A 366 -37.53 -36.58 8.75
CA ALA A 366 -38.38 -37.56 8.07
C ALA A 366 -39.05 -38.52 9.06
N ARG A 367 -38.38 -38.85 10.16
CA ARG A 367 -38.94 -39.68 11.24
C ARG A 367 -40.04 -38.98 12.03
N TYR A 368 -39.86 -37.70 12.35
CA TYR A 368 -40.84 -36.91 13.11
C TYR A 368 -42.04 -36.47 12.25
N ALA A 369 -41.85 -36.38 10.94
CA ALA A 369 -42.87 -35.97 9.99
C ALA A 369 -42.96 -36.96 8.81
N PRO A 370 -43.29 -38.25 9.06
CA PRO A 370 -43.24 -39.27 8.02
C PRO A 370 -44.21 -38.99 6.87
N ALA A 371 -43.74 -39.18 5.64
CA ALA A 371 -44.51 -38.99 4.43
C ALA A 371 -43.96 -39.84 3.27
N GLU A 372 -44.84 -40.21 2.34
CA GLU A 372 -44.46 -40.86 1.09
C GLU A 372 -43.90 -39.81 0.11
N LEU A 373 -42.68 -40.05 -0.40
CA LEU A 373 -42.04 -39.24 -1.43
C LEU A 373 -41.60 -40.12 -2.61
N THR A 374 -41.53 -39.55 -3.82
CA THR A 374 -40.83 -40.21 -4.93
C THR A 374 -39.32 -40.01 -4.84
N ALA A 375 -38.55 -40.83 -5.56
CA ALA A 375 -37.09 -40.72 -5.63
C ALA A 375 -36.64 -39.33 -6.13
N GLU A 376 -37.35 -38.78 -7.12
CA GLU A 376 -37.11 -37.44 -7.68
C GLU A 376 -37.45 -36.33 -6.68
N GLN A 377 -38.52 -36.50 -5.88
CA GLN A 377 -38.86 -35.55 -4.83
C GLN A 377 -37.81 -35.53 -3.72
N LEU A 378 -37.32 -36.69 -3.30
CA LEU A 378 -36.25 -36.77 -2.30
C LEU A 378 -34.95 -36.15 -2.83
N THR A 379 -34.49 -36.56 -4.00
CA THR A 379 -33.25 -36.01 -4.58
C THR A 379 -33.34 -34.52 -4.89
N GLY A 380 -34.51 -34.01 -5.29
CA GLY A 380 -34.75 -32.58 -5.49
C GLY A 380 -34.80 -31.75 -4.20
N LEU A 381 -34.99 -32.38 -3.03
CA LEU A 381 -34.91 -31.71 -1.73
C LEU A 381 -33.47 -31.57 -1.23
N LEU A 382 -32.61 -32.53 -1.57
CA LEU A 382 -31.28 -32.65 -0.98
C LEU A 382 -30.27 -31.78 -1.72
N ARG A 383 -29.29 -31.30 -0.97
CA ARG A 383 -28.14 -30.58 -1.55
C ARG A 383 -27.13 -31.62 -2.04
N PRO A 384 -26.40 -31.35 -3.13
CA PRO A 384 -25.34 -32.27 -3.49
C PRO A 384 -24.18 -32.28 -2.49
N LEU A 385 -23.46 -33.41 -2.47
CA LEU A 385 -22.41 -33.71 -1.52
C LEU A 385 -21.17 -32.88 -1.82
N THR A 386 -20.49 -32.38 -0.78
CA THR A 386 -19.31 -31.51 -0.95
C THR A 386 -18.11 -32.04 -0.15
N PRO A 387 -16.87 -31.82 -0.63
CA PRO A 387 -15.69 -32.32 0.06
C PRO A 387 -15.44 -31.50 1.33
N ARG A 388 -14.85 -32.15 2.35
CA ARG A 388 -14.46 -31.47 3.59
C ARG A 388 -12.98 -31.10 3.55
N LEU A 389 -12.67 -29.83 3.83
CA LEU A 389 -11.30 -29.36 3.97
C LEU A 389 -10.79 -29.61 5.39
N TYR A 390 -9.57 -30.12 5.50
CA TYR A 390 -8.83 -30.29 6.75
C TYR A 390 -7.46 -29.65 6.63
N SER A 391 -7.03 -28.86 7.62
CA SER A 391 -5.65 -28.36 7.66
C SER A 391 -4.68 -29.54 7.73
N ILE A 392 -3.65 -29.51 6.88
CA ILE A 392 -2.65 -30.59 6.82
C ILE A 392 -1.81 -30.57 8.10
N ALA A 393 -1.63 -31.76 8.69
CA ALA A 393 -0.95 -32.00 9.96
C ALA A 393 0.45 -32.61 9.83
N SER A 394 0.98 -32.65 8.60
CA SER A 394 2.33 -33.13 8.29
C SER A 394 3.12 -32.12 7.47
N SER A 395 4.45 -32.16 7.60
CA SER A 395 5.35 -31.63 6.58
C SER A 395 5.59 -32.70 5.52
N GLN A 396 5.55 -32.33 4.23
CA GLN A 396 5.91 -33.27 3.17
C GLN A 396 7.41 -33.63 3.19
N ALA A 397 8.26 -32.83 3.84
CA ALA A 397 9.68 -33.18 4.04
C ALA A 397 9.86 -34.32 5.05
N GLU A 398 8.93 -34.47 6.01
CA GLU A 398 8.92 -35.55 6.99
C GLU A 398 8.16 -36.78 6.46
N ALA A 399 6.99 -36.55 5.86
CA ALA A 399 6.03 -37.58 5.50
C ALA A 399 6.17 -38.09 4.05
N GLU A 400 6.99 -37.44 3.23
CA GLU A 400 7.27 -37.76 1.83
C GLU A 400 6.02 -38.00 0.96
N THR A 401 5.57 -39.26 0.87
CA THR A 401 4.42 -39.72 0.09
C THR A 401 3.11 -39.73 0.88
N GLU A 402 3.10 -39.29 2.13
CA GLU A 402 1.90 -39.27 2.97
C GLU A 402 1.43 -37.82 3.23
N VAL A 403 0.11 -37.67 3.41
CA VAL A 403 -0.50 -36.44 3.94
C VAL A 403 -1.32 -36.75 5.17
N HIS A 404 -1.07 -36.02 6.25
CA HIS A 404 -1.69 -36.29 7.53
C HIS A 404 -2.74 -35.21 7.81
N ILE A 405 -3.81 -35.59 8.49
CA ILE A 405 -4.84 -34.65 8.99
C ILE A 405 -5.23 -35.01 10.43
N THR A 406 -5.76 -34.03 11.15
CA THR A 406 -6.30 -34.22 12.51
C THR A 406 -7.81 -34.00 12.48
N VAL A 407 -8.58 -35.06 12.73
CA VAL A 407 -10.04 -35.07 12.55
C VAL A 407 -10.74 -35.22 13.89
N GLY A 408 -11.52 -34.22 14.28
CA GLY A 408 -12.49 -34.37 15.37
C GLY A 408 -13.75 -35.07 14.85
N ALA A 409 -14.01 -36.29 15.29
CA ALA A 409 -15.21 -37.03 14.93
C ALA A 409 -16.44 -36.36 15.55
N VAL A 410 -17.31 -35.81 14.70
CA VAL A 410 -18.59 -35.25 15.13
C VAL A 410 -19.54 -36.39 15.46
N ARG A 411 -19.98 -36.47 16.71
CA ARG A 411 -20.92 -37.48 17.22
C ARG A 411 -21.94 -36.83 18.14
N TYR A 412 -23.19 -37.26 18.06
CA TYR A 412 -24.27 -36.81 18.94
C TYR A 412 -25.40 -37.86 18.98
N ASP A 413 -26.31 -37.72 19.94
CA ASP A 413 -27.46 -38.61 20.10
C ASP A 413 -28.76 -37.83 19.92
N ILE A 414 -29.73 -38.45 19.24
CA ILE A 414 -31.10 -37.95 19.14
C ILE A 414 -32.07 -39.07 19.53
N GLU A 415 -32.71 -38.93 20.68
CA GLU A 415 -33.65 -39.91 21.25
C GLU A 415 -33.09 -41.35 21.28
N GLY A 416 -31.84 -41.52 21.71
CA GLY A 416 -31.16 -42.81 21.81
C GLY A 416 -30.62 -43.35 20.48
N ARG A 417 -30.63 -42.55 19.41
CA ARG A 417 -30.03 -42.89 18.12
C ARG A 417 -28.73 -42.12 17.93
N ALA A 418 -27.65 -42.87 17.74
CA ALA A 418 -26.35 -42.30 17.43
C ALA A 418 -26.34 -41.65 16.03
N ARG A 419 -25.79 -40.44 15.96
CA ARG A 419 -25.58 -39.67 14.73
C ARG A 419 -24.13 -39.25 14.65
N SER A 420 -23.64 -39.13 13.42
CA SER A 420 -22.26 -38.72 13.11
C SER A 420 -22.21 -37.69 12.00
N GLY A 421 -21.19 -36.84 11.98
CA GLY A 421 -20.90 -35.98 10.82
C GLY A 421 -20.53 -36.81 9.59
N GLY A 422 -20.89 -36.36 8.40
CA GLY A 422 -20.67 -37.08 7.15
C GLY A 422 -19.21 -37.46 6.90
N ALA A 423 -18.35 -36.46 6.69
CA ALA A 423 -16.93 -36.67 6.42
C ALA A 423 -16.16 -37.24 7.62
N SER A 424 -16.41 -36.72 8.82
CA SER A 424 -15.68 -37.14 10.02
C SER A 424 -16.06 -38.57 10.46
N GLY A 425 -17.32 -38.96 10.29
CA GLY A 425 -17.78 -40.34 10.56
C GLY A 425 -17.31 -41.31 9.48
N PHE A 426 -17.29 -40.89 8.21
CA PHE A 426 -16.68 -41.68 7.13
C PHE A 426 -15.22 -42.00 7.46
N LEU A 427 -14.43 -40.97 7.76
CA LEU A 427 -13.02 -41.10 8.06
C LEU A 427 -12.74 -41.85 9.37
N ALA A 428 -13.52 -41.61 10.42
CA ALA A 428 -13.24 -42.20 11.74
C ALA A 428 -13.74 -43.65 11.87
N ASP A 429 -14.87 -44.01 11.26
CA ASP A 429 -15.58 -45.26 11.54
C ASP A 429 -15.72 -46.21 10.36
N ARG A 430 -15.74 -45.70 9.13
CA ARG A 430 -16.14 -46.50 7.94
C ARG A 430 -15.02 -46.75 6.94
N LEU A 431 -14.08 -45.81 6.82
CA LEU A 431 -12.90 -46.00 5.99
C LEU A 431 -11.91 -46.90 6.75
N GLU A 432 -11.81 -48.15 6.31
CA GLU A 432 -10.82 -49.10 6.81
C GLU A 432 -9.43 -48.76 6.26
N GLU A 433 -8.38 -49.14 6.99
CA GLU A 433 -6.99 -49.05 6.48
C GLU A 433 -6.89 -49.80 5.14
N ASP A 434 -6.03 -49.29 4.25
CA ASP A 434 -5.93 -49.65 2.82
C ASP A 434 -7.16 -49.27 1.97
N GLY A 435 -8.20 -48.67 2.56
CA GLY A 435 -9.39 -48.20 1.86
C GLY A 435 -9.14 -46.96 0.99
N GLU A 436 -9.85 -46.88 -0.14
CA GLU A 436 -9.72 -45.77 -1.08
C GLU A 436 -10.44 -44.49 -0.59
N VAL A 437 -9.75 -43.34 -0.71
CA VAL A 437 -10.28 -42.01 -0.42
C VAL A 437 -9.88 -41.02 -1.50
N ARG A 438 -10.82 -40.18 -1.91
CA ARG A 438 -10.60 -39.18 -2.96
C ARG A 438 -10.17 -37.84 -2.34
N VAL A 439 -8.98 -37.35 -2.71
CA VAL A 439 -8.36 -36.17 -2.11
C VAL A 439 -7.81 -35.17 -3.11
N PHE A 440 -7.66 -33.91 -2.70
CA PHE A 440 -6.96 -32.85 -3.44
C PHE A 440 -6.35 -31.81 -2.49
N ILE A 441 -5.39 -31.02 -2.96
CA ILE A 441 -4.78 -29.93 -2.19
C ILE A 441 -5.46 -28.61 -2.50
N GLU A 442 -5.84 -27.89 -1.45
CA GLU A 442 -6.22 -26.48 -1.50
C GLU A 442 -5.04 -25.67 -0.95
N HIS A 443 -4.34 -24.94 -1.83
CA HIS A 443 -3.15 -24.16 -1.47
C HIS A 443 -3.50 -22.89 -0.70
N ASN A 444 -2.70 -22.56 0.32
CA ASN A 444 -2.86 -21.36 1.13
C ASN A 444 -1.54 -20.59 1.33
N ASP A 445 -1.20 -19.72 0.37
CA ASP A 445 0.07 -18.98 0.39
C ASP A 445 0.17 -17.92 1.49
N ASN A 446 -0.95 -17.59 2.15
CA ASN A 446 -0.99 -16.62 3.25
C ASN A 446 -0.72 -17.25 4.63
N PHE A 447 -0.57 -18.59 4.73
CA PHE A 447 -0.34 -19.30 5.99
C PHE A 447 0.93 -20.17 5.90
N ARG A 448 2.11 -19.53 5.96
CA ARG A 448 3.42 -20.17 5.78
C ARG A 448 4.39 -19.86 6.91
N LEU A 449 5.34 -20.76 7.15
CA LEU A 449 6.50 -20.50 8.01
C LEU A 449 7.35 -19.33 7.47
N PRO A 450 8.08 -18.61 8.34
CA PRO A 450 9.02 -17.58 7.90
C PRO A 450 10.18 -18.21 7.11
N ALA A 451 10.61 -17.57 6.01
CA ALA A 451 11.74 -18.04 5.22
C ALA A 451 13.07 -18.07 6.01
N ASN A 452 13.23 -17.17 6.99
CA ASN A 452 14.34 -17.22 7.94
C ASN A 452 14.01 -18.15 9.10
N THR A 453 14.71 -19.29 9.15
CA THR A 453 14.56 -20.36 10.15
C THR A 453 14.94 -19.94 11.57
N GLU A 454 15.62 -18.81 11.76
CA GLU A 454 15.94 -18.25 13.09
C GLU A 454 14.78 -17.41 13.67
N THR A 455 13.79 -17.05 12.85
CA THR A 455 12.66 -16.21 13.28
C THR A 455 11.83 -16.96 14.33
N PRO A 456 11.55 -16.34 15.49
CA PRO A 456 10.68 -16.95 16.49
C PRO A 456 9.26 -17.13 15.97
N VAL A 457 8.60 -18.21 16.37
CA VAL A 457 7.23 -18.53 15.94
C VAL A 457 6.35 -18.80 17.16
N ILE A 458 5.20 -18.15 17.21
CA ILE A 458 4.15 -18.34 18.20
C ILE A 458 2.94 -18.97 17.51
N MET A 459 2.54 -20.15 17.98
CA MET A 459 1.48 -20.97 17.40
C MET A 459 0.35 -21.10 18.42
N ILE A 460 -0.87 -20.71 18.04
CA ILE A 460 -2.04 -20.72 18.92
C ILE A 460 -3.10 -21.61 18.28
N GLY A 461 -3.25 -22.83 18.80
CA GLY A 461 -4.03 -23.87 18.14
C GLY A 461 -4.73 -24.83 19.10
N PRO A 462 -5.85 -24.45 19.75
CA PRO A 462 -6.61 -25.36 20.60
C PRO A 462 -7.34 -26.44 19.80
N GLY A 463 -7.50 -27.62 20.41
CA GLY A 463 -8.17 -28.77 19.81
C GLY A 463 -7.54 -29.18 18.48
N THR A 464 -8.35 -29.40 17.45
CA THR A 464 -7.88 -29.77 16.10
C THR A 464 -7.13 -28.64 15.39
N GLY A 465 -7.19 -27.40 15.90
CA GLY A 465 -6.37 -26.28 15.41
C GLY A 465 -4.85 -26.49 15.57
N ILE A 466 -4.44 -27.54 16.28
CA ILE A 466 -3.05 -27.96 16.41
C ILE A 466 -2.46 -28.55 15.12
N ALA A 467 -3.31 -28.99 14.18
CA ALA A 467 -2.91 -29.70 12.96
C ALA A 467 -1.78 -29.00 12.19
N PRO A 468 -1.95 -27.75 11.68
CA PRO A 468 -0.89 -27.11 10.90
C PRO A 468 0.38 -26.83 11.72
N PHE A 469 0.27 -26.73 13.04
CA PHE A 469 1.42 -26.49 13.91
C PHE A 469 2.28 -27.73 14.12
N ARG A 470 1.69 -28.93 14.03
CA ARG A 470 2.45 -30.17 13.91
C ARG A 470 3.27 -30.17 12.62
N ALA A 471 2.65 -29.82 11.49
CA ALA A 471 3.35 -29.70 10.20
C ALA A 471 4.48 -28.66 10.25
N PHE A 472 4.25 -27.51 10.89
CA PHE A 472 5.26 -26.46 11.05
C PHE A 472 6.47 -26.95 11.83
N ILE A 473 6.25 -27.65 12.95
CA ILE A 473 7.36 -28.11 13.79
C ILE A 473 8.12 -29.27 13.15
N GLN A 474 7.44 -30.16 12.43
CA GLN A 474 8.12 -31.17 11.59
C GLN A 474 8.99 -30.52 10.50
N GLN A 475 8.49 -29.49 9.82
CA GLN A 475 9.27 -28.75 8.82
C GLN A 475 10.50 -28.11 9.45
N ARG A 476 10.33 -27.44 10.59
CA ARG A 476 11.43 -26.77 11.30
C ARG A 476 12.47 -27.75 11.83
N ASP A 477 12.06 -28.94 12.24
CA ASP A 477 12.97 -30.02 12.64
C ASP A 477 13.82 -30.49 11.45
N ASN A 478 13.17 -30.79 10.31
CA ASN A 478 13.85 -31.21 9.07
C ASN A 478 14.80 -30.15 8.50
N GLU A 479 14.46 -28.88 8.68
CA GLU A 479 15.31 -27.75 8.28
C GLU A 479 16.44 -27.45 9.27
N GLY A 480 16.46 -28.10 10.44
CA GLY A 480 17.41 -27.78 11.52
C GLY A 480 17.26 -26.34 12.04
N ALA A 481 16.03 -25.82 12.04
CA ALA A 481 15.74 -24.43 12.37
C ALA A 481 16.10 -24.10 13.83
N SER A 482 16.90 -23.05 14.03
CA SER A 482 17.37 -22.62 15.36
C SER A 482 16.44 -21.62 16.06
N GLY A 483 15.45 -21.05 15.34
CA GLY A 483 14.55 -20.04 15.88
C GLY A 483 13.58 -20.62 16.90
N LYS A 484 13.27 -19.83 17.94
CA LYS A 484 12.42 -20.26 19.05
C LYS A 484 11.00 -20.61 18.60
N ASN A 485 10.40 -21.62 19.21
CA ASN A 485 9.02 -22.04 18.92
C ASN A 485 8.19 -22.05 20.20
N TRP A 486 6.99 -21.47 20.14
CA TRP A 486 6.05 -21.45 21.25
C TRP A 486 4.70 -21.98 20.80
N LEU A 487 4.21 -23.02 21.47
CA LEU A 487 2.86 -23.56 21.24
C LEU A 487 1.93 -23.21 22.41
N PHE A 488 0.81 -22.57 22.11
CA PHE A 488 -0.36 -22.46 22.98
C PHE A 488 -1.42 -23.46 22.52
N PHE A 489 -1.66 -24.49 23.34
CA PHE A 489 -2.62 -25.54 23.07
C PHE A 489 -3.68 -25.59 24.17
N GLY A 490 -4.91 -26.00 23.82
CA GLY A 490 -5.94 -26.22 24.81
C GLY A 490 -7.00 -27.23 24.39
N ASN A 491 -7.52 -27.98 25.37
CA ASN A 491 -8.60 -28.96 25.21
C ASN A 491 -9.31 -29.18 26.57
N PRO A 492 -10.32 -30.07 26.72
CA PRO A 492 -11.00 -30.27 28.00
C PRO A 492 -10.10 -30.76 29.14
N HIS A 493 -9.40 -31.89 28.95
CA HIS A 493 -8.67 -32.57 30.01
C HIS A 493 -7.22 -32.90 29.65
N PHE A 494 -6.28 -32.72 30.58
CA PHE A 494 -4.86 -33.04 30.36
C PHE A 494 -4.63 -34.52 30.05
N THR A 495 -5.26 -35.43 30.80
CA THR A 495 -5.00 -36.88 30.70
C THR A 495 -5.68 -37.53 29.50
N GLU A 496 -6.79 -36.96 29.04
CA GLU A 496 -7.60 -37.54 27.97
C GLU A 496 -7.43 -36.83 26.63
N ASP A 497 -7.07 -35.54 26.62
CA ASP A 497 -7.25 -34.70 25.43
C ASP A 497 -5.97 -33.99 24.93
N PHE A 498 -4.80 -34.38 25.43
CA PHE A 498 -3.52 -33.83 24.96
C PHE A 498 -3.08 -34.48 23.64
N LEU A 499 -3.55 -33.92 22.53
CA LEU A 499 -3.27 -34.39 21.18
C LEU A 499 -1.75 -34.37 20.91
N TYR A 500 -1.23 -35.49 20.38
CA TYR A 500 0.20 -35.67 20.05
C TYR A 500 1.16 -35.43 21.23
N GLN A 501 0.72 -35.69 22.47
CA GLN A 501 1.47 -35.42 23.70
C GLN A 501 2.94 -35.86 23.65
N VAL A 502 3.19 -37.09 23.21
CA VAL A 502 4.56 -37.66 23.18
C VAL A 502 5.46 -36.90 22.19
N GLU A 503 4.93 -36.52 21.03
CA GLU A 503 5.66 -35.73 20.03
C GLU A 503 6.02 -34.35 20.59
N TRP A 504 5.08 -33.67 21.22
CA TRP A 504 5.35 -32.37 21.84
C TRP A 504 6.36 -32.46 22.98
N GLN A 505 6.27 -33.48 23.83
CA GLN A 505 7.24 -33.72 24.90
C GLN A 505 8.65 -33.98 24.34
N ARG A 506 8.75 -34.71 23.22
CA ARG A 506 10.02 -34.89 22.50
C ARG A 506 10.56 -33.55 22.03
N TYR A 507 9.77 -32.75 21.31
CA TYR A 507 10.23 -31.44 20.82
C TYR A 507 10.63 -30.47 21.92
N VAL A 508 9.97 -30.51 23.08
CA VAL A 508 10.39 -29.72 24.26
C VAL A 508 11.71 -30.24 24.82
N LYS A 509 11.86 -31.56 24.96
CA LYS A 509 13.08 -32.19 25.47
C LYS A 509 14.29 -31.92 24.56
N ASP A 510 14.07 -31.96 23.26
CA ASP A 510 15.10 -31.75 22.24
C ASP A 510 15.41 -30.26 22.03
N GLY A 511 14.60 -29.36 22.64
CA GLY A 511 14.81 -27.92 22.63
C GLY A 511 14.25 -27.20 21.40
N LEU A 512 13.71 -27.93 20.42
CA LEU A 512 13.05 -27.35 19.24
C LEU A 512 11.80 -26.56 19.64
N LEU A 513 10.93 -27.14 20.49
CA LEU A 513 9.80 -26.42 21.07
C LEU A 513 10.24 -25.73 22.36
N THR A 514 10.62 -24.46 22.23
CA THR A 514 11.16 -23.66 23.34
C THR A 514 10.16 -23.50 24.48
N ASN A 515 8.92 -23.15 24.17
CA ASN A 515 7.84 -22.99 25.15
C ASN A 515 6.59 -23.75 24.73
N ILE A 516 5.88 -24.32 25.70
CA ILE A 516 4.54 -24.88 25.51
C ILE A 516 3.64 -24.47 26.67
N ASP A 517 2.47 -23.94 26.35
CA ASP A 517 1.46 -23.52 27.31
C ASP A 517 0.14 -24.22 27.04
N LEU A 518 -0.35 -24.90 28.08
CA LEU A 518 -1.46 -25.84 27.99
C LEU A 518 -2.68 -25.33 28.78
N ALA A 519 -3.82 -25.24 28.13
CA ALA A 519 -5.08 -24.77 28.69
C ALA A 519 -6.13 -25.90 28.77
N TRP A 520 -6.51 -26.29 29.99
CA TRP A 520 -7.46 -27.37 30.25
C TRP A 520 -8.79 -26.79 30.73
N SER A 521 -9.83 -26.90 29.92
CA SER A 521 -11.09 -26.21 30.22
C SER A 521 -11.97 -26.91 31.26
N ARG A 522 -11.65 -28.15 31.65
CA ARG A 522 -12.51 -28.98 32.53
C ARG A 522 -11.78 -29.67 33.70
N ASP A 523 -10.47 -29.49 33.86
CA ASP A 523 -9.71 -30.08 34.97
C ASP A 523 -9.92 -29.35 36.31
N GLN A 524 -10.57 -28.19 36.29
CA GLN A 524 -10.89 -27.38 37.46
C GLN A 524 -12.27 -26.70 37.32
N GLN A 525 -12.77 -26.12 38.43
CA GLN A 525 -14.13 -25.55 38.50
C GLN A 525 -14.35 -24.34 37.54
N HIS A 526 -13.30 -23.55 37.28
CA HIS A 526 -13.35 -22.45 36.31
C HIS A 526 -12.68 -22.87 35.01
N LYS A 527 -13.24 -22.48 33.86
CA LYS A 527 -12.67 -22.84 32.56
C LYS A 527 -11.39 -22.04 32.29
N ILE A 528 -10.34 -22.70 31.83
CA ILE A 528 -9.10 -22.07 31.37
C ILE A 528 -8.97 -22.36 29.86
N TYR A 529 -8.84 -21.30 29.07
CA TYR A 529 -8.66 -21.35 27.63
C TYR A 529 -7.31 -20.75 27.21
N VAL A 530 -6.98 -20.87 25.92
CA VAL A 530 -5.68 -20.40 25.38
C VAL A 530 -5.51 -18.90 25.54
N GLN A 531 -6.58 -18.11 25.39
CA GLN A 531 -6.57 -16.67 25.65
C GLN A 531 -6.21 -16.31 27.10
N ASP A 532 -6.57 -17.16 28.07
CA ASP A 532 -6.19 -16.96 29.47
C ASP A 532 -4.70 -17.22 29.67
N LYS A 533 -4.15 -18.22 28.97
CA LYS A 533 -2.70 -18.49 28.94
C LYS A 533 -1.90 -17.40 28.24
N LEU A 534 -2.43 -16.83 27.15
CA LEU A 534 -1.81 -15.68 26.49
C LEU A 534 -1.70 -14.48 27.45
N ARG A 535 -2.77 -14.18 28.20
CA ARG A 535 -2.76 -13.15 29.24
C ARG A 535 -1.79 -13.47 30.37
N GLU A 536 -1.81 -14.70 30.88
CA GLU A 536 -0.90 -15.16 31.95
C GLU A 536 0.57 -14.99 31.54
N LYS A 537 0.89 -15.31 30.28
CA LYS A 537 2.24 -15.20 29.70
C LYS A 537 2.51 -13.86 29.06
N GLY A 538 1.64 -12.87 29.24
CA GLY A 538 1.63 -11.63 28.46
C GLY A 538 2.97 -10.91 28.40
N ALA A 539 3.73 -10.87 29.51
CA ALA A 539 5.05 -10.24 29.54
C ALA A 539 6.09 -10.94 28.65
N GLU A 540 6.09 -12.28 28.64
CA GLU A 540 7.01 -13.06 27.81
C GLU A 540 6.54 -13.14 26.36
N LEU A 541 5.23 -13.23 26.15
CA LEU A 541 4.61 -13.15 24.83
C LEU A 541 4.96 -11.82 24.16
N TRP A 542 4.81 -10.72 24.89
CA TRP A 542 5.23 -9.39 24.43
C TRP A 542 6.72 -9.32 24.11
N ARG A 543 7.58 -9.93 24.93
CA ARG A 543 9.02 -10.02 24.64
C ARG A 543 9.30 -10.72 23.31
N TRP A 544 8.65 -11.85 23.03
CA TRP A 544 8.82 -12.55 21.74
C TRP A 544 8.29 -11.75 20.56
N ILE A 545 7.17 -11.05 20.73
CA ILE A 545 6.64 -10.10 19.74
C ILE A 545 7.67 -8.99 19.45
N GLN A 546 8.32 -8.46 20.49
CA GLN A 546 9.40 -7.47 20.34
C GLN A 546 10.66 -8.05 19.69
N GLU A 547 10.94 -9.34 19.89
CA GLU A 547 12.01 -10.08 19.19
C GLU A 547 11.64 -10.39 17.72
N GLY A 548 10.43 -10.03 17.28
CA GLY A 548 9.99 -10.13 15.90
C GLY A 548 9.31 -11.44 15.54
N ALA A 549 8.74 -12.14 16.52
CA ALA A 549 8.04 -13.40 16.33
C ALA A 549 6.89 -13.31 15.32
N HIS A 550 6.73 -14.34 14.49
CA HIS A 550 5.51 -14.53 13.70
C HIS A 550 4.44 -15.23 14.54
N ILE A 551 3.21 -14.70 14.51
CA ILE A 551 2.08 -15.22 15.28
C ILE A 551 1.13 -15.93 14.31
N TYR A 552 0.74 -17.15 14.65
CA TYR A 552 -0.21 -17.95 13.88
C TYR A 552 -1.37 -18.38 14.78
N VAL A 553 -2.59 -18.27 14.27
CA VAL A 553 -3.81 -18.70 14.97
C VAL A 553 -4.56 -19.68 14.07
N CYS A 554 -4.92 -20.85 14.61
CA CYS A 554 -5.70 -21.85 13.90
C CYS A 554 -6.73 -22.51 14.83
N GLY A 555 -7.97 -22.70 14.36
CA GLY A 555 -9.03 -23.33 15.13
C GLY A 555 -10.40 -22.70 14.87
N ASP A 556 -11.27 -22.67 15.89
CA ASP A 556 -12.61 -22.08 15.79
C ASP A 556 -12.56 -20.58 15.50
N ALA A 557 -12.88 -20.20 14.26
CA ALA A 557 -12.88 -18.81 13.81
C ALA A 557 -14.00 -17.96 14.44
N ASN A 558 -15.12 -18.56 14.84
CA ASN A 558 -16.30 -17.81 15.25
C ASN A 558 -16.21 -17.30 16.70
N ARG A 559 -15.52 -18.05 17.57
CA ARG A 559 -15.38 -17.69 18.99
C ARG A 559 -13.92 -17.56 19.40
N MET A 560 -13.12 -18.62 19.19
CA MET A 560 -11.76 -18.70 19.71
C MET A 560 -10.83 -17.65 19.09
N ALA A 561 -10.86 -17.47 17.76
CA ALA A 561 -9.99 -16.49 17.09
C ALA A 561 -10.23 -15.05 17.59
N LYS A 562 -11.49 -14.65 17.78
CA LYS A 562 -11.87 -13.34 18.33
C LYS A 562 -11.38 -13.14 19.76
N ASP A 563 -11.51 -14.18 20.60
CA ASP A 563 -11.02 -14.15 21.98
C ASP A 563 -9.48 -14.08 22.06
N VAL A 564 -8.78 -14.74 21.13
CA VAL A 564 -7.32 -14.70 21.02
C VAL A 564 -6.84 -13.35 20.52
N GLU A 565 -7.46 -12.79 19.48
CA GLU A 565 -7.18 -11.44 19.00
C GLU A 565 -7.35 -10.42 20.13
N GLN A 566 -8.48 -10.48 20.84
CA GLN A 566 -8.74 -9.63 22.00
C GLN A 566 -7.69 -9.80 23.11
N ALA A 567 -7.27 -11.04 23.40
CA ALA A 567 -6.21 -11.29 24.39
C ALA A 567 -4.84 -10.77 23.93
N LEU A 568 -4.51 -10.86 22.64
CA LEU A 568 -3.29 -10.26 22.09
C LEU A 568 -3.34 -8.73 22.18
N LEU A 569 -4.48 -8.11 21.84
CA LEU A 569 -4.68 -6.67 22.02
C LEU A 569 -4.48 -6.24 23.47
N GLU A 570 -5.04 -7.00 24.42
CA GLU A 570 -4.86 -6.74 25.85
C GLU A 570 -3.40 -6.92 26.29
N VAL A 571 -2.72 -7.97 25.82
CA VAL A 571 -1.29 -8.19 26.12
C VAL A 571 -0.46 -7.03 25.57
N VAL A 572 -0.70 -6.61 24.33
CA VAL A 572 -0.02 -5.47 23.70
C VAL A 572 -0.33 -4.17 24.44
N ALA A 573 -1.58 -3.94 24.83
CA ALA A 573 -1.97 -2.76 25.60
C ALA A 573 -1.28 -2.71 26.96
N VAL A 574 -1.35 -3.79 27.72
CA VAL A 574 -0.81 -3.88 29.09
C VAL A 574 0.72 -3.87 29.10
N HIS A 575 1.35 -4.74 28.31
CA HIS A 575 2.80 -4.93 28.34
C HIS A 575 3.55 -4.00 27.38
N GLY A 576 2.88 -3.50 26.33
CA GLY A 576 3.40 -2.45 25.46
C GLY A 576 3.13 -1.03 25.97
N GLY A 577 2.32 -0.87 27.03
CA GLY A 577 1.97 0.44 27.60
C GLY A 577 1.16 1.32 26.64
N MET A 578 0.26 0.69 25.87
CA MET A 578 -0.54 1.31 24.81
C MET A 578 -2.02 1.35 25.22
N ASP A 579 -2.76 2.34 24.72
CA ASP A 579 -4.22 2.29 24.78
C ASP A 579 -4.80 1.32 23.74
N THR A 580 -6.10 1.07 23.80
CA THR A 580 -6.76 0.06 22.95
C THR A 580 -6.67 0.37 21.46
N GLU A 581 -6.76 1.64 21.06
CA GLU A 581 -6.64 2.04 19.65
C GLU A 581 -5.19 1.87 19.15
N ALA A 582 -4.20 2.22 19.96
CA ALA A 582 -2.78 2.03 19.63
C ALA A 582 -2.37 0.54 19.61
N ALA A 583 -2.95 -0.30 20.47
CA ALA A 583 -2.72 -1.75 20.46
C ALA A 583 -3.33 -2.42 19.21
N ASP A 584 -4.53 -1.98 18.80
CA ASP A 584 -5.19 -2.41 17.56
C ASP A 584 -4.37 -2.01 16.33
N GLU A 585 -3.87 -0.78 16.33
CA GLU A 585 -3.00 -0.29 15.26
C GLU A 585 -1.64 -1.02 15.25
N PHE A 586 -1.06 -1.32 16.41
CA PHE A 586 0.17 -2.11 16.55
C PHE A 586 0.00 -3.50 15.93
N LEU A 587 -1.05 -4.22 16.32
CA LEU A 587 -1.33 -5.57 15.85
C LEU A 587 -1.55 -5.59 14.34
N SER A 588 -2.24 -4.56 13.81
CA SER A 588 -2.41 -4.33 12.37
C SER A 588 -1.11 -4.02 11.61
N LYS A 589 -0.07 -3.49 12.27
CA LYS A 589 1.21 -3.08 11.63
C LYS A 589 2.34 -4.09 11.73
N LEU A 590 2.20 -5.15 12.53
CA LEU A 590 3.10 -6.32 12.49
C LEU A 590 3.13 -7.00 11.10
N VAL A 591 2.30 -6.55 10.18
CA VAL A 591 2.01 -7.20 8.91
C VAL A 591 2.97 -6.82 7.74
N ASP A 592 3.71 -5.67 7.67
CA ASP A 592 4.50 -5.34 6.41
C ASP A 592 5.86 -4.55 6.44
N ALA A 593 5.99 -3.33 6.99
CA ALA A 593 7.13 -2.45 6.65
C ALA A 593 8.45 -2.71 7.41
N GLU A 594 8.39 -3.12 8.68
CA GLU A 594 9.57 -3.53 9.44
C GLU A 594 10.01 -4.96 9.03
N ARG A 595 9.05 -5.84 8.69
CA ARG A 595 9.27 -7.15 8.05
C ARG A 595 10.15 -6.98 6.80
N LEU A 596 9.70 -6.13 5.87
CA LEU A 596 10.43 -5.84 4.63
C LEU A 596 11.89 -5.44 4.88
N LYS A 597 12.17 -4.55 5.85
CA LYS A 597 13.54 -4.11 6.11
C LYS A 597 14.41 -5.25 6.63
N ARG A 598 13.89 -6.02 7.58
CA ARG A 598 14.58 -7.17 8.18
C ARG A 598 14.88 -8.25 7.14
N ASP A 599 13.92 -8.51 6.25
CA ASP A 599 14.00 -9.62 5.30
C ASP A 599 14.70 -9.22 3.99
N SER A 600 15.03 -7.93 3.82
CA SER A 600 15.64 -7.41 2.58
C SER A 600 17.14 -7.70 2.40
N ASP A 601 17.82 -8.36 3.35
CA ASP A 601 19.29 -8.55 3.32
C ASP A 601 20.04 -7.23 3.09
N PHE A 602 19.86 -6.27 4.01
CA PHE A 602 20.45 -4.93 3.95
C PHE A 602 20.13 -4.18 2.66
N LEU A 603 18.84 -4.15 2.29
CA LEU A 603 18.28 -3.40 1.17
C LEU A 603 18.49 -4.03 -0.22
N ARG A 604 18.86 -5.31 -0.31
CA ARG A 604 18.96 -6.03 -1.59
C ARG A 604 17.58 -6.42 -2.13
N GLY A 605 16.80 -7.13 -1.32
CA GLY A 605 15.53 -7.74 -1.73
C GLY A 605 15.69 -8.53 -3.02
N THR A 606 14.73 -8.38 -3.94
CA THR A 606 14.77 -8.99 -5.28
C THR A 606 14.84 -7.94 -6.39
N ILE A 607 15.42 -6.77 -6.10
CA ILE A 607 15.45 -5.63 -7.03
C ILE A 607 16.18 -6.01 -8.33
N LYS A 608 17.25 -6.80 -8.25
CA LYS A 608 18.08 -7.16 -9.40
C LYS A 608 17.32 -8.04 -10.39
N GLU A 609 16.56 -9.00 -9.87
CA GLU A 609 15.68 -9.89 -10.63
C GLU A 609 14.55 -9.08 -11.27
N ASP A 610 13.93 -8.19 -10.49
CA ASP A 610 12.82 -7.35 -10.96
C ASP A 610 13.25 -6.38 -12.07
N LEU A 611 14.48 -5.86 -12.07
CA LEU A 611 15.00 -5.04 -13.18
C LEU A 611 15.02 -5.77 -14.53
N GLN A 612 15.05 -7.11 -14.52
CA GLN A 612 15.01 -7.93 -15.74
C GLN A 612 13.59 -8.26 -16.19
N ASP A 613 12.59 -8.02 -15.33
CA ASP A 613 11.17 -8.18 -15.67
C ASP A 613 10.71 -7.05 -16.59
N GLY A 614 10.45 -7.42 -17.84
CA GLY A 614 9.92 -6.55 -18.89
C GLY A 614 8.39 -6.60 -19.06
N LEU A 615 7.67 -7.34 -18.20
CA LEU A 615 6.21 -7.47 -18.28
C LEU A 615 5.48 -6.20 -17.84
N THR A 616 6.05 -5.45 -16.89
CA THR A 616 5.47 -4.19 -16.41
C THR A 616 6.49 -3.05 -16.44
N GLY A 617 6.00 -1.81 -16.53
CA GLY A 617 6.84 -0.62 -16.38
C GLY A 617 7.30 -0.33 -14.94
N GLY A 618 6.85 -1.12 -13.95
CA GLY A 618 7.04 -0.89 -12.52
C GLY A 618 7.82 -2.01 -11.80
N PHE A 619 8.02 -1.83 -10.50
CA PHE A 619 8.56 -2.82 -9.56
C PHE A 619 7.41 -3.54 -8.83
N ASN A 620 7.61 -4.82 -8.53
CA ASN A 620 6.60 -5.71 -7.94
C ASN A 620 6.86 -5.96 -6.44
N GLY A 621 5.82 -6.34 -5.71
CA GLY A 621 5.91 -6.74 -4.29
C GLY A 621 6.65 -5.73 -3.38
N ASP A 622 7.53 -6.24 -2.53
CA ASP A 622 8.32 -5.46 -1.58
C ASP A 622 9.29 -4.47 -2.27
N ASN A 623 9.70 -4.71 -3.52
CA ASN A 623 10.65 -3.86 -4.24
C ASN A 623 10.12 -2.43 -4.44
N PHE A 624 8.81 -2.24 -4.61
CA PHE A 624 8.19 -0.91 -4.70
C PHE A 624 8.53 0.00 -3.49
N LEU A 625 8.65 -0.59 -2.30
CA LEU A 625 9.06 0.12 -1.09
C LEU A 625 10.58 0.13 -0.91
N LEU A 626 11.27 -0.93 -1.34
CA LEU A 626 12.72 -1.08 -1.14
C LEU A 626 13.54 -0.12 -2.01
N ILE A 627 13.15 0.10 -3.27
CA ILE A 627 13.83 1.06 -4.18
C ILE A 627 13.90 2.48 -3.61
N ARG A 628 13.04 2.80 -2.63
CA ARG A 628 13.08 4.09 -1.92
C ARG A 628 14.32 4.26 -1.07
N PHE A 629 14.96 3.20 -0.59
CA PHE A 629 16.26 3.33 0.07
C PHE A 629 17.39 3.63 -0.91
N HIS A 630 17.22 3.28 -2.19
CA HIS A 630 18.11 3.61 -3.30
C HIS A 630 17.74 4.94 -3.98
N GLY A 631 16.94 5.77 -3.31
CA GLY A 631 16.65 7.13 -3.75
C GLY A 631 15.57 7.27 -4.81
N MET A 632 14.79 6.22 -5.04
CA MET A 632 13.75 6.21 -6.06
C MET A 632 12.33 6.17 -5.51
N TYR A 633 11.38 6.69 -6.27
CA TYR A 633 9.97 6.36 -6.09
C TYR A 633 9.41 5.94 -7.44
N GLN A 634 8.78 4.78 -7.50
CA GLN A 634 7.87 4.50 -8.59
C GLN A 634 6.68 5.45 -8.50
N GLN A 635 6.41 6.09 -9.62
CA GLN A 635 5.33 7.01 -9.87
C GLN A 635 4.64 6.57 -11.15
N ASP A 636 3.62 7.33 -11.53
CA ASP A 636 2.98 7.26 -12.81
C ASP A 636 2.44 8.65 -13.16
N ASP A 637 2.21 8.87 -14.44
CA ASP A 637 1.63 10.13 -14.91
C ASP A 637 0.13 10.16 -14.64
N ARG A 638 -0.27 10.94 -13.63
CA ARG A 638 -1.66 11.05 -13.19
C ARG A 638 -2.54 11.87 -14.15
N ASP A 639 -1.98 12.63 -15.07
CA ASP A 639 -2.77 13.40 -16.05
C ASP A 639 -3.36 12.47 -17.11
N ILE A 640 -2.54 11.55 -17.64
CA ILE A 640 -2.96 10.58 -18.66
C ILE A 640 -3.46 9.26 -18.05
N ARG A 641 -3.48 9.13 -16.72
CA ARG A 641 -3.91 7.87 -16.08
C ARG A 641 -5.32 7.50 -16.48
N ALA A 642 -6.24 8.46 -16.54
CA ALA A 642 -7.62 8.21 -16.97
C ALA A 642 -7.66 7.73 -18.43
N GLU A 643 -6.98 8.44 -19.35
CA GLU A 643 -6.85 8.07 -20.76
C GLU A 643 -6.21 6.68 -20.97
N ARG A 644 -5.23 6.31 -20.15
CA ARG A 644 -4.59 4.99 -20.23
C ARG A 644 -5.47 3.87 -19.70
N VAL A 645 -6.19 4.11 -18.60
CA VAL A 645 -7.19 3.16 -18.08
C VAL A 645 -8.29 2.94 -19.11
N GLU A 646 -8.73 4.01 -19.78
CA GLU A 646 -9.65 4.01 -20.92
C GLU A 646 -9.12 3.13 -22.06
N GLN A 647 -7.84 3.29 -22.43
CA GLN A 647 -7.14 2.43 -23.39
C GLN A 647 -6.78 1.02 -22.87
N LYS A 648 -7.18 0.64 -21.64
CA LYS A 648 -6.80 -0.61 -20.93
C LYS A 648 -5.29 -0.86 -20.82
N LEU A 649 -4.51 0.21 -20.80
CA LEU A 649 -3.07 0.16 -20.59
C LEU A 649 -2.78 0.30 -19.10
N GLU A 650 -1.73 -0.36 -18.61
CA GLU A 650 -1.20 -0.09 -17.27
C GLU A 650 -0.87 1.41 -17.10
N PRO A 651 -0.92 1.96 -15.87
CA PRO A 651 -0.42 3.30 -15.61
C PRO A 651 0.97 3.47 -16.23
N ARG A 652 1.29 4.65 -16.76
CA ARG A 652 2.60 4.91 -17.35
C ARG A 652 3.64 5.02 -16.23
N HIS A 653 4.07 3.86 -15.74
CA HIS A 653 5.02 3.76 -14.64
C HIS A 653 6.37 4.37 -15.04
N ALA A 654 6.89 5.19 -14.14
CA ALA A 654 8.22 5.75 -14.25
C ALA A 654 8.74 6.08 -12.85
N MET A 655 10.06 6.11 -12.73
CA MET A 655 10.75 6.38 -11.49
C MET A 655 11.10 7.85 -11.43
N MET A 656 10.85 8.46 -10.28
CA MET A 656 11.60 9.64 -9.86
C MET A 656 12.82 9.18 -9.11
N LEU A 657 13.97 9.74 -9.47
CA LEU A 657 15.23 9.56 -8.78
C LEU A 657 15.62 10.87 -8.10
N ARG A 658 16.14 10.78 -6.88
CA ARG A 658 16.69 11.92 -6.13
C ARG A 658 18.15 11.68 -5.79
N CYS A 659 18.99 12.67 -6.05
CA CYS A 659 20.42 12.64 -5.73
C CYS A 659 20.71 13.01 -4.27
N ARG A 660 21.79 12.48 -3.71
CA ARG A 660 22.39 12.93 -2.46
C ARG A 660 23.44 13.98 -2.78
N LEU A 661 23.27 15.17 -2.24
CA LEU A 661 24.05 16.36 -2.59
C LEU A 661 24.18 17.28 -1.37
N PRO A 662 25.02 16.94 -0.37
CA PRO A 662 25.10 17.72 0.87
C PRO A 662 25.38 19.20 0.58
N GLY A 663 24.65 20.10 1.22
CA GLY A 663 24.77 21.55 1.01
C GLY A 663 24.38 22.06 -0.39
N GLY A 664 23.94 21.19 -1.30
CA GLY A 664 23.52 21.56 -2.65
C GLY A 664 24.64 21.95 -3.60
N ILE A 665 25.89 21.68 -3.27
CA ILE A 665 27.03 22.01 -4.13
C ILE A 665 27.15 20.96 -5.24
N ILE A 666 27.12 21.40 -6.49
CA ILE A 666 27.29 20.57 -7.68
C ILE A 666 28.31 21.21 -8.62
N THR A 667 29.23 20.42 -9.17
CA THR A 667 30.21 20.91 -10.15
C THR A 667 29.55 21.15 -11.50
N THR A 668 30.17 21.99 -12.35
CA THR A 668 29.64 22.23 -13.69
C THR A 668 29.76 21.00 -14.59
N GLN A 669 30.68 20.07 -14.32
CA GLN A 669 30.78 18.78 -15.02
C GLN A 669 29.63 17.85 -14.62
N GLN A 670 29.33 17.76 -13.32
CA GLN A 670 28.17 17.04 -12.81
C GLN A 670 26.87 17.61 -13.39
N TRP A 671 26.75 18.95 -13.45
CA TRP A 671 25.60 19.63 -14.06
C TRP A 671 25.38 19.22 -15.53
N GLN A 672 26.44 19.23 -16.34
CA GLN A 672 26.37 18.82 -17.75
C GLN A 672 25.91 17.36 -17.92
N ALA A 673 26.36 16.46 -17.05
CA ALA A 673 25.94 15.05 -17.10
C ALA A 673 24.47 14.87 -16.74
N ILE A 674 23.99 15.55 -15.69
CA ILE A 674 22.58 15.45 -15.28
C ILE A 674 21.65 16.13 -16.30
N ASP A 675 22.09 17.21 -16.95
CA ASP A 675 21.35 17.90 -18.00
C ASP A 675 21.14 16.99 -19.22
N LYS A 676 22.23 16.35 -19.66
CA LYS A 676 22.20 15.37 -20.75
C LYS A 676 21.31 14.18 -20.42
N PHE A 677 21.40 13.65 -19.19
CA PHE A 677 20.57 12.52 -18.79
C PHE A 677 19.08 12.89 -18.74
N ALA A 678 18.74 14.07 -18.22
CA ALA A 678 17.37 14.57 -18.20
C ALA A 678 16.78 14.57 -19.62
N GLU A 679 17.53 15.11 -20.59
CA GLU A 679 17.14 15.18 -22.00
C GLU A 679 16.97 13.79 -22.63
N ASP A 680 18.00 12.95 -22.52
CA ASP A 680 18.10 11.73 -23.32
C ASP A 680 17.29 10.55 -22.75
N LYS A 681 17.07 10.51 -21.43
CA LYS A 681 16.67 9.29 -20.71
C LYS A 681 15.43 9.45 -19.83
N THR A 682 14.84 10.64 -19.75
CA THR A 682 13.62 10.89 -18.96
C THR A 682 12.45 11.34 -19.85
N VAL A 683 11.22 11.05 -19.42
CA VAL A 683 10.01 11.43 -20.16
C VAL A 683 9.78 12.94 -20.15
N TYR A 684 10.14 13.64 -19.07
CA TYR A 684 9.81 15.06 -18.90
C TYR A 684 10.93 16.02 -19.35
N GLY A 685 12.15 15.55 -19.60
CA GLY A 685 13.28 16.39 -20.01
C GLY A 685 13.77 17.40 -18.95
N SER A 686 13.15 17.43 -17.77
CA SER A 686 13.37 18.48 -16.77
C SER A 686 14.31 18.07 -15.64
N ILE A 687 14.99 19.06 -15.07
CA ILE A 687 15.66 18.95 -13.77
C ILE A 687 14.79 19.70 -12.75
N ARG A 688 14.48 19.04 -11.62
CA ARG A 688 13.73 19.67 -10.53
C ARG A 688 14.62 19.92 -9.32
N LEU A 689 15.01 21.17 -9.09
CA LEU A 689 15.71 21.59 -7.87
C LEU A 689 14.75 21.49 -6.69
N THR A 690 15.14 20.87 -5.60
CA THR A 690 14.25 20.64 -4.44
C THR A 690 14.57 21.58 -3.30
N ASN A 691 13.60 21.77 -2.39
CA ASN A 691 13.81 22.53 -1.15
C ASN A 691 14.66 21.81 -0.10
N ARG A 692 15.37 20.76 -0.52
CA ARG A 692 16.41 20.10 0.25
C ARG A 692 17.75 20.13 -0.49
N GLN A 693 18.01 21.15 -1.30
CA GLN A 693 19.30 21.40 -1.92
C GLN A 693 19.82 20.20 -2.72
N THR A 694 18.94 19.61 -3.52
CA THR A 694 19.28 18.51 -4.41
C THR A 694 18.34 18.55 -5.61
N PHE A 695 18.62 17.78 -6.65
CA PHE A 695 17.76 17.64 -7.82
C PHE A 695 16.97 16.34 -7.82
N GLN A 696 15.90 16.34 -8.62
CA GLN A 696 15.14 15.15 -8.99
C GLN A 696 15.02 15.05 -10.50
N PHE A 697 15.17 13.84 -11.01
CA PHE A 697 14.64 13.46 -12.32
C PHE A 697 13.26 12.87 -12.13
N HIS A 698 12.32 13.23 -12.99
CA HIS A 698 11.01 12.59 -13.06
C HIS A 698 10.91 11.85 -14.38
N GLY A 699 10.19 10.72 -14.42
CA GLY A 699 9.92 10.04 -15.69
C GLY A 699 11.06 9.13 -16.19
N ILE A 700 11.88 8.56 -15.31
CA ILE A 700 12.87 7.53 -15.69
C ILE A 700 12.14 6.21 -15.89
N LEU A 701 12.10 5.67 -17.11
CA LEU A 701 11.53 4.33 -17.34
C LEU A 701 12.38 3.23 -16.70
N LYS A 702 11.80 2.08 -16.33
CA LYS A 702 12.48 0.97 -15.61
C LYS A 702 13.81 0.58 -16.23
N LYS A 703 13.85 0.40 -17.55
CA LYS A 703 15.09 0.11 -18.31
C LYS A 703 16.21 1.16 -18.19
N ASN A 704 15.87 2.40 -17.85
CA ASN A 704 16.82 3.51 -17.71
C ASN A 704 17.22 3.76 -16.24
N VAL A 705 16.66 3.02 -15.27
CA VAL A 705 16.97 3.21 -13.85
C VAL A 705 18.43 2.92 -13.55
N LYS A 706 18.94 1.76 -13.98
CA LYS A 706 20.34 1.41 -13.77
C LYS A 706 21.30 2.39 -14.47
N PRO A 707 21.10 2.74 -15.76
CA PRO A 707 21.86 3.82 -16.40
C PRO A 707 21.86 5.15 -15.64
N ALA A 708 20.77 5.50 -14.94
CA ALA A 708 20.73 6.71 -14.11
C ALA A 708 21.74 6.64 -12.95
N HIS A 709 21.84 5.49 -12.29
CA HIS A 709 22.75 5.28 -11.16
C HIS A 709 24.21 5.15 -11.60
N GLU A 710 24.45 4.56 -12.78
CA GLU A 710 25.76 4.52 -13.42
C GLU A 710 26.25 5.93 -13.77
N MET A 711 25.40 6.74 -14.42
CA MET A 711 25.73 8.13 -14.75
C MET A 711 26.09 8.94 -13.50
N LEU A 712 25.30 8.83 -12.42
CA LEU A 712 25.62 9.52 -11.18
C LEU A 712 27.00 9.09 -10.65
N HIS A 713 27.28 7.79 -10.65
CA HIS A 713 28.54 7.27 -10.16
C HIS A 713 29.75 7.75 -10.98
N GLU A 714 29.64 7.78 -12.30
CA GLU A 714 30.69 8.25 -13.21
C GLU A 714 31.12 9.71 -12.92
N VAL A 715 30.19 10.54 -12.44
CA VAL A 715 30.46 11.94 -12.06
C VAL A 715 30.63 12.15 -10.55
N GLY A 716 30.77 11.08 -9.78
CA GLY A 716 31.02 11.14 -8.33
C GLY A 716 29.80 11.52 -7.49
N LEU A 717 28.60 11.20 -7.95
CA LEU A 717 27.32 11.37 -7.27
C LEU A 717 26.67 10.02 -6.94
N ASP A 718 25.68 10.02 -6.04
CA ASP A 718 24.85 8.86 -5.72
C ASP A 718 23.43 9.25 -5.30
N ALA A 719 22.53 8.27 -5.28
CA ALA A 719 21.14 8.40 -4.84
C ALA A 719 20.86 7.62 -3.54
N LEU A 720 21.88 7.01 -2.92
CA LEU A 720 21.71 6.18 -1.74
C LEU A 720 21.14 7.02 -0.59
N ALA A 721 20.15 6.45 0.10
CA ALA A 721 19.55 7.01 1.29
C ALA A 721 18.83 8.38 1.12
N THR A 722 18.46 8.78 -0.09
CA THR A 722 17.76 10.06 -0.30
C THR A 722 16.25 9.98 -0.05
N ALA A 723 15.75 8.79 0.26
CA ALA A 723 14.36 8.44 0.47
C ALA A 723 14.17 7.33 1.52
N ASN A 724 12.91 7.02 1.86
CA ASN A 724 12.51 6.12 2.97
C ASN A 724 13.10 6.45 4.38
N ASP A 725 13.41 5.43 5.18
CA ASP A 725 13.64 5.49 6.64
C ASP A 725 15.12 5.56 7.03
N VAL A 726 15.76 6.61 6.53
CA VAL A 726 17.19 6.91 6.69
C VAL A 726 17.39 8.43 6.78
N ASN A 727 18.62 8.86 7.06
CA ASN A 727 19.00 10.27 6.99
C ASN A 727 18.89 10.77 5.54
N ARG A 728 18.14 11.85 5.33
CA ARG A 728 17.98 12.52 4.04
C ARG A 728 19.16 13.45 3.77
N ASN A 729 19.17 14.06 2.58
CA ASN A 729 20.16 15.07 2.21
C ASN A 729 20.37 16.11 3.33
N VAL A 730 21.62 16.34 3.72
CA VAL A 730 21.99 17.28 4.77
C VAL A 730 22.08 18.67 4.18
N LEU A 731 21.29 19.61 4.71
CA LEU A 731 21.28 20.99 4.21
C LEU A 731 22.43 21.78 4.81
N CYS A 732 22.91 22.79 4.08
CA CYS A 732 23.80 23.82 4.57
C CYS A 732 23.29 25.17 4.06
N THR A 733 23.24 26.21 4.89
CA THR A 733 22.92 27.57 4.40
C THR A 733 23.77 27.89 3.17
N SER A 734 23.17 28.35 2.07
CA SER A 734 23.88 28.55 0.79
C SER A 734 24.82 29.78 0.77
N ASN A 735 25.02 30.44 1.92
CA ASN A 735 25.63 31.76 2.15
C ASN A 735 26.82 32.08 1.22
N PRO A 736 26.58 32.81 0.11
CA PRO A 736 27.64 33.15 -0.84
C PRO A 736 28.52 34.33 -0.40
N VAL A 737 28.17 35.06 0.68
CA VAL A 737 28.93 36.25 1.08
C VAL A 737 30.06 35.90 2.03
N GLU A 738 29.81 35.06 3.03
CA GLU A 738 30.84 34.58 3.97
C GLU A 738 31.43 33.26 3.48
N SER A 739 32.06 33.28 2.31
CA SER A 739 32.55 32.09 1.60
C SER A 739 33.45 31.19 2.46
N GLU A 740 34.27 31.74 3.36
CA GLU A 740 35.11 30.95 4.26
C GLU A 740 34.30 30.19 5.32
N LEU A 741 33.44 30.88 6.08
CA LEU A 741 32.59 30.26 7.10
C LEU A 741 31.61 29.26 6.46
N HIS A 742 31.07 29.62 5.28
CA HIS A 742 30.26 28.72 4.47
C HIS A 742 31.02 27.44 4.10
N GLN A 743 32.29 27.54 3.67
CA GLN A 743 33.08 26.37 3.34
C GLN A 743 33.27 25.47 4.56
N GLU A 744 33.62 26.04 5.73
CA GLU A 744 33.77 25.27 6.96
C GLU A 744 32.47 24.57 7.38
N ALA A 745 31.34 25.28 7.31
CA ALA A 745 30.01 24.72 7.59
C ALA A 745 29.59 23.63 6.59
N TYR A 746 29.87 23.83 5.30
CA TYR A 746 29.63 22.85 4.24
C TYR A 746 30.44 21.57 4.46
N GLU A 747 31.72 21.67 4.84
CA GLU A 747 32.53 20.50 5.15
C GLU A 747 31.92 19.68 6.30
N TRP A 748 31.32 20.33 7.30
CA TRP A 748 30.57 19.62 8.34
C TRP A 748 29.28 19.01 7.84
N ALA A 749 28.51 19.69 6.98
CA ALA A 749 27.32 19.11 6.36
C ALA A 749 27.65 17.85 5.53
N LYS A 750 28.78 17.88 4.82
CA LYS A 750 29.32 16.74 4.07
C LYS A 750 29.73 15.59 5.01
N LYS A 751 30.55 15.87 6.04
CA LYS A 751 30.92 14.87 7.06
C LYS A 751 29.71 14.24 7.73
N LEU A 752 28.69 15.03 8.08
CA LEU A 752 27.43 14.54 8.64
C LEU A 752 26.68 13.64 7.66
N SER A 753 26.62 14.02 6.38
CA SER A 753 25.99 13.19 5.34
C SER A 753 26.70 11.86 5.14
N GLU A 754 28.03 11.84 5.20
CA GLU A 754 28.85 10.64 5.04
C GLU A 754 28.80 9.74 6.29
N HIS A 755 28.82 10.35 7.48
CA HIS A 755 28.77 9.64 8.76
C HIS A 755 27.47 8.86 8.92
N LEU A 756 26.34 9.47 8.53
CA LEU A 756 25.00 8.92 8.69
C LEU A 756 24.50 8.10 7.47
N LEU A 757 25.39 7.81 6.51
CA LEU A 757 25.06 7.02 5.33
C LEU A 757 24.94 5.53 5.73
N PRO A 758 23.97 4.78 5.17
CA PRO A 758 23.94 3.33 5.29
C PRO A 758 25.27 2.68 4.92
N ARG A 759 25.72 1.73 5.76
CA ARG A 759 26.89 0.87 5.57
C ARG A 759 26.50 -0.45 4.86
N THR A 760 25.71 -0.35 3.80
CA THR A 760 25.32 -1.49 2.95
C THR A 760 26.07 -1.48 1.62
N ARG A 761 26.38 -2.68 1.09
CA ARG A 761 26.91 -2.85 -0.26
C ARG A 761 25.83 -3.02 -1.33
N ALA A 762 24.56 -3.18 -0.94
CA ALA A 762 23.44 -3.44 -1.85
C ALA A 762 23.38 -2.44 -3.01
N TYR A 763 23.63 -1.16 -2.75
CA TYR A 763 23.63 -0.13 -3.79
C TYR A 763 24.70 -0.38 -4.87
N ALA A 764 25.91 -0.77 -4.48
CA ALA A 764 26.98 -1.06 -5.42
C ALA A 764 26.76 -2.38 -6.18
N GLU A 765 26.17 -3.38 -5.52
CA GLU A 765 25.91 -4.70 -6.10
C GLU A 765 24.76 -4.69 -7.11
N ILE A 766 23.73 -3.87 -6.87
CA ILE A 766 22.58 -3.75 -7.75
C ILE A 766 22.88 -2.82 -8.92
N TRP A 767 23.47 -1.64 -8.65
CA TRP A 767 23.54 -0.56 -9.63
C TRP A 767 24.86 -0.46 -10.39
N TRP A 768 25.95 -1.03 -9.86
CA TRP A 768 27.29 -0.94 -10.47
C TRP A 768 27.91 -2.31 -10.81
N ASP A 769 27.11 -3.39 -10.73
CA ASP A 769 27.52 -4.77 -10.97
C ASP A 769 28.78 -5.22 -10.21
N LYS A 770 29.04 -4.64 -9.04
CA LYS A 770 30.13 -5.15 -8.19
C LYS A 770 29.78 -6.54 -7.69
N GLU A 771 30.76 -7.44 -7.66
CA GLU A 771 30.57 -8.79 -7.16
C GLU A 771 30.03 -8.77 -5.73
N LYS A 772 29.01 -9.61 -5.48
CA LYS A 772 28.52 -9.88 -4.13
C LYS A 772 29.67 -10.53 -3.38
N VAL A 773 30.20 -9.84 -2.39
CA VAL A 773 31.21 -10.40 -1.48
C VAL A 773 30.44 -11.07 -0.35
N ALA A 774 30.84 -12.28 0.05
CA ALA A 774 30.18 -13.07 1.08
C ALA A 774 30.24 -12.46 2.51
N THR A 775 30.59 -11.18 2.65
CA THR A 775 30.58 -10.48 3.93
C THR A 775 29.16 -10.12 4.32
N THR A 776 28.78 -10.42 5.57
CA THR A 776 27.62 -9.83 6.23
C THR A 776 27.86 -8.33 6.35
N ASP A 777 27.09 -7.51 5.63
CA ASP A 777 27.08 -6.07 5.88
C ASP A 777 26.72 -5.83 7.36
N GLU A 778 27.37 -4.88 8.01
CA GLU A 778 27.02 -4.42 9.35
C GLU A 778 26.57 -2.95 9.30
N GLU A 779 25.42 -2.66 9.91
CA GLU A 779 24.86 -1.30 10.01
C GLU A 779 24.98 -0.76 11.45
N PRO A 780 26.14 -0.23 11.87
CA PRO A 780 26.40 0.10 13.28
C PRO A 780 25.53 1.25 13.80
N ILE A 781 25.24 2.24 12.94
CA ILE A 781 24.46 3.44 13.33
C ILE A 781 22.97 3.19 13.12
N LEU A 782 22.57 2.65 11.97
CA LEU A 782 21.16 2.54 11.60
C LEU A 782 20.51 1.23 12.07
N GLY A 783 21.31 0.20 12.36
CA GLY A 783 20.84 -1.13 12.70
C GLY A 783 20.23 -1.87 11.50
N ALA A 784 19.97 -3.17 11.67
CA ALA A 784 19.42 -4.04 10.62
C ALA A 784 18.06 -3.58 10.07
N THR A 785 17.28 -2.84 10.88
CA THR A 785 15.96 -2.31 10.48
C THR A 785 15.99 -0.81 10.21
N TYR A 786 17.16 -0.20 10.03
CA TYR A 786 17.31 1.23 9.76
C TYR A 786 16.54 2.12 10.77
N LEU A 787 16.14 3.34 10.38
CA LEU A 787 15.34 4.19 11.26
C LEU A 787 13.85 3.80 11.24
N PRO A 788 13.06 4.21 12.25
CA PRO A 788 11.60 4.06 12.23
C PRO A 788 10.95 4.91 11.13
N ARG A 789 11.57 6.05 10.80
CA ARG A 789 11.11 6.98 9.77
C ARG A 789 12.25 7.84 9.23
N LYS A 790 12.03 8.48 8.08
CA LYS A 790 12.93 9.51 7.49
C LYS A 790 13.48 10.47 8.55
N PHE A 791 14.77 10.79 8.49
CA PHE A 791 15.45 11.73 9.38
C PHE A 791 16.07 12.87 8.57
N LYS A 792 15.98 14.12 9.04
CA LYS A 792 16.41 15.31 8.30
C LYS A 792 17.39 16.13 9.12
N THR A 793 18.52 16.45 8.52
CA THR A 793 19.60 17.21 9.18
C THR A 793 19.90 18.50 8.43
N THR A 794 20.28 19.56 9.15
CA THR A 794 20.77 20.83 8.60
C THR A 794 21.98 21.35 9.34
N VAL A 795 22.80 22.12 8.63
CA VAL A 795 23.79 23.07 9.16
C VAL A 795 23.33 24.46 8.76
N VAL A 796 23.28 25.39 9.71
CA VAL A 796 22.67 26.72 9.53
C VAL A 796 23.71 27.78 9.85
N ILE A 797 23.81 28.84 9.05
CA ILE A 797 24.70 29.98 9.32
C ILE A 797 23.86 31.22 9.61
N PRO A 798 23.78 31.68 10.87
CA PRO A 798 23.13 32.95 11.21
C PRO A 798 23.72 34.14 10.42
N PRO A 799 22.91 35.16 10.07
CA PRO A 799 21.50 35.31 10.43
C PRO A 799 20.52 34.69 9.44
N GLN A 800 20.96 33.79 8.55
CA GLN A 800 20.09 33.19 7.53
C GLN A 800 19.48 31.86 8.01
N ASN A 801 18.18 31.70 7.83
CA ASN A 801 17.44 30.45 8.06
C ASN A 801 16.81 29.93 6.75
N ASP A 802 17.50 30.10 5.63
CA ASP A 802 17.12 29.61 4.29
C ASP A 802 16.80 28.10 4.28
N VAL A 803 17.53 27.32 5.08
CA VAL A 803 17.33 25.87 5.22
C VAL A 803 16.07 25.47 6.02
N ASP A 804 15.36 26.45 6.61
CA ASP A 804 14.17 26.25 7.46
C ASP A 804 14.42 25.21 8.56
N LEU A 805 15.34 25.49 9.48
CA LEU A 805 15.81 24.52 10.47
C LEU A 805 14.66 23.85 11.26
N HIS A 806 13.59 24.58 11.58
CA HIS A 806 12.44 24.05 12.33
C HIS A 806 11.61 23.00 11.56
N ALA A 807 11.91 22.74 10.28
CA ALA A 807 11.33 21.66 9.48
C ALA A 807 12.10 20.31 9.61
N ASN A 808 13.16 20.26 10.41
CA ASN A 808 14.15 19.18 10.43
C ASN A 808 14.35 18.59 11.82
N ASP A 809 14.74 17.31 11.85
CA ASP A 809 14.94 16.55 13.06
C ASP A 809 16.15 17.00 13.86
N MET A 810 17.24 17.41 13.19
CA MET A 810 18.51 17.79 13.79
C MET A 810 19.14 18.97 13.06
N ASN A 811 19.58 19.98 13.80
CA ASN A 811 20.06 21.24 13.24
C ASN A 811 21.29 21.72 14.00
N PHE A 812 22.36 22.02 13.26
CA PHE A 812 23.60 22.56 13.79
C PHE A 812 23.72 24.04 13.38
N ILE A 813 23.48 24.95 14.31
CA ILE A 813 23.61 26.40 14.07
C ILE A 813 25.06 26.79 14.31
N ALA A 814 25.74 27.24 13.25
CA ALA A 814 27.14 27.63 13.26
C ALA A 814 27.39 28.79 14.23
N ILE A 815 28.38 28.63 15.11
CA ILE A 815 28.91 29.68 15.95
C ILE A 815 30.32 30.00 15.48
N ALA A 816 30.56 31.26 15.13
CA ALA A 816 31.84 31.75 14.68
C ALA A 816 32.49 32.69 15.71
N GLU A 817 33.80 32.59 15.85
CA GLU A 817 34.64 33.56 16.55
C GLU A 817 35.71 34.05 15.57
N ASN A 818 35.88 35.36 15.42
CA ASN A 818 36.82 35.97 14.47
C ASN A 818 36.66 35.46 13.03
N GLY A 819 35.43 35.18 12.59
CA GLY A 819 35.13 34.67 11.25
C GLY A 819 35.45 33.19 11.03
N LYS A 820 35.82 32.44 12.08
CA LYS A 820 36.11 31.00 12.02
C LYS A 820 35.10 30.20 12.82
N LEU A 821 34.71 29.04 12.30
CA LEU A 821 33.74 28.17 12.95
C LEU A 821 34.37 27.54 14.20
N VAL A 822 33.76 27.74 15.38
CA VAL A 822 34.27 27.19 16.65
C VAL A 822 33.39 26.08 17.22
N GLY A 823 32.12 26.01 16.80
CA GLY A 823 31.19 24.97 17.25
C GLY A 823 29.77 25.21 16.76
N PHE A 824 28.82 24.52 17.37
CA PHE A 824 27.41 24.58 16.97
C PHE A 824 26.47 24.65 18.17
N ASN A 825 25.39 25.42 18.06
CA ASN A 825 24.20 25.14 18.85
C ASN A 825 23.39 24.02 18.20
N LEU A 826 22.91 23.06 18.99
CA LEU A 826 22.08 21.96 18.51
C LEU A 826 20.59 22.23 18.77
N LEU A 827 19.76 22.12 17.73
CA LEU A 827 18.29 22.10 17.85
C LEU A 827 17.73 20.78 17.30
N VAL A 828 16.79 20.15 18.03
CA VAL A 828 16.25 18.81 17.71
C VAL A 828 14.72 18.81 17.70
N GLY A 829 14.10 18.04 16.80
CA GLY A 829 12.66 17.70 16.89
C GLY A 829 11.72 18.47 15.98
N GLY A 830 12.21 19.16 14.95
CA GLY A 830 11.36 19.82 13.97
C GLY A 830 10.68 18.83 13.01
N GLY A 831 9.50 19.18 12.49
CA GLY A 831 8.86 18.39 11.44
C GLY A 831 7.43 18.79 11.10
N LEU A 832 7.13 18.92 9.80
CA LEU A 832 5.94 19.65 9.33
C LEU A 832 4.73 18.79 8.93
N SER A 833 4.90 17.47 8.86
CA SER A 833 3.82 16.58 8.39
C SER A 833 2.68 16.51 9.39
N ILE A 834 1.45 16.63 8.90
CA ILE A 834 0.20 16.36 9.64
C ILE A 834 -0.66 15.38 8.83
N GLU A 835 -1.75 14.91 9.41
CA GLU A 835 -2.83 14.20 8.73
C GLU A 835 -4.13 14.99 8.94
N HIS A 836 -4.88 15.21 7.85
CA HIS A 836 -6.11 16.00 7.90
C HIS A 836 -7.11 15.38 8.88
N GLY A 837 -7.56 16.18 9.85
CA GLY A 837 -8.53 15.76 10.87
C GLY A 837 -7.95 14.93 12.02
N ASN A 838 -6.67 14.56 11.98
CA ASN A 838 -6.01 13.81 13.04
C ASN A 838 -5.21 14.73 13.95
N LYS A 839 -5.83 15.11 15.09
CA LYS A 839 -5.22 16.02 16.08
C LYS A 839 -3.99 15.43 16.79
N ASN A 840 -3.81 14.11 16.77
CA ASN A 840 -2.61 13.44 17.31
C ASN A 840 -1.38 13.65 16.43
N THR A 841 -1.56 14.21 15.23
CA THR A 841 -0.46 14.65 14.36
C THR A 841 -0.38 16.16 14.33
N TYR A 842 0.83 16.71 14.39
CA TYR A 842 1.02 18.17 14.47
C TYR A 842 2.36 18.58 13.87
N ALA A 843 2.41 19.73 13.20
CA ALA A 843 3.70 20.31 12.80
C ALA A 843 4.41 20.85 14.05
N ARG A 844 5.70 20.62 14.20
CA ARG A 844 6.47 21.03 15.39
C ARG A 844 7.74 21.76 14.98
N THR A 845 8.11 22.79 15.73
CA THR A 845 9.43 23.44 15.66
C THR A 845 10.48 22.62 16.40
N ALA A 846 11.76 22.76 16.03
CA ALA A 846 12.88 22.17 16.77
C ALA A 846 13.14 22.90 18.12
N SER A 847 13.57 22.16 19.14
CA SER A 847 13.90 22.64 20.50
C SER A 847 15.41 22.70 20.70
N GLU A 848 15.89 23.70 21.43
CA GLU A 848 17.32 23.85 21.76
C GLU A 848 17.82 22.80 22.74
N PHE A 849 19.00 22.24 22.47
CA PHE A 849 19.70 21.33 23.40
C PHE A 849 20.88 22.04 24.07
N GLY A 850 21.64 22.85 23.33
CA GLY A 850 22.79 23.61 23.83
C GLY A 850 23.94 23.65 22.83
N TYR A 851 25.07 24.22 23.26
CA TYR A 851 26.28 24.36 22.46
C TYR A 851 27.20 23.14 22.56
N ILE A 852 27.89 22.84 21.45
CA ILE A 852 28.97 21.84 21.36
C ILE A 852 30.18 22.39 20.58
N PRO A 853 31.41 22.13 21.05
CA PRO A 853 32.62 22.29 20.24
C PRO A 853 32.63 21.40 18.99
N LEU A 854 33.36 21.83 17.96
CA LEU A 854 33.42 21.14 16.66
C LEU A 854 33.76 19.64 16.74
N GLU A 855 34.70 19.26 17.60
CA GLU A 855 35.19 17.88 17.73
C GLU A 855 34.09 16.88 18.15
N HIS A 856 33.01 17.33 18.77
CA HIS A 856 31.91 16.46 19.21
C HIS A 856 30.78 16.33 18.18
N THR A 857 30.84 17.05 17.06
CA THR A 857 29.72 17.15 16.10
C THR A 857 29.22 15.80 15.59
N LEU A 858 30.12 14.90 15.18
CA LEU A 858 29.74 13.58 14.65
C LEU A 858 29.22 12.63 15.74
N ALA A 859 29.87 12.62 16.91
CA ALA A 859 29.43 11.82 18.05
C ALA A 859 28.03 12.23 18.52
N VAL A 860 27.75 13.53 18.55
CA VAL A 860 26.42 14.06 18.90
C VAL A 860 25.40 13.73 17.82
N ALA A 861 25.76 13.87 16.54
CA ALA A 861 24.87 13.50 15.44
C ALA A 861 24.44 12.03 15.50
N GLU A 862 25.40 11.14 15.72
CA GLU A 862 25.16 9.70 15.92
C GLU A 862 24.33 9.43 17.17
N ALA A 863 24.62 10.11 18.29
CA ALA A 863 23.84 9.97 19.52
C ALA A 863 22.38 10.36 19.32
N VAL A 864 22.08 11.46 18.63
CA VAL A 864 20.70 11.86 18.32
C VAL A 864 20.02 10.84 17.40
N VAL A 865 20.70 10.40 16.33
CA VAL A 865 20.15 9.45 15.36
C VAL A 865 19.88 8.09 15.99
N THR A 866 20.82 7.57 16.78
CA THR A 866 20.66 6.28 17.47
C THR A 866 19.62 6.37 18.58
N THR A 867 19.50 7.50 19.29
CA THR A 867 18.40 7.71 20.25
C THR A 867 17.06 7.65 19.52
N GLN A 868 16.93 8.33 18.38
CA GLN A 868 15.71 8.25 17.58
C GLN A 868 15.48 6.85 16.98
N ARG A 869 16.53 6.14 16.59
CA ARG A 869 16.45 4.75 16.09
C ARG A 869 15.83 3.83 17.15
N ASP A 870 16.27 3.98 18.39
CA ASP A 870 15.94 3.10 19.50
C ASP A 870 14.60 3.48 20.17
N TRP A 871 14.31 4.78 20.26
CA TRP A 871 13.11 5.29 20.95
C TRP A 871 11.96 5.62 20.00
N GLY A 872 12.22 5.82 18.71
CA GLY A 872 11.18 6.18 17.76
C GLY A 872 10.16 5.05 17.59
N ASN A 873 8.88 5.42 17.51
CA ASN A 873 7.79 4.44 17.38
C ASN A 873 7.93 3.67 16.05
N ARG A 874 8.07 2.34 16.10
CA ARG A 874 8.12 1.47 14.91
C ARG A 874 6.80 0.79 14.58
N THR A 875 5.83 0.99 15.45
CA THR A 875 4.51 0.36 15.46
C THR A 875 3.46 1.28 14.89
N ASP A 876 3.67 2.60 15.02
CA ASP A 876 2.98 3.61 14.26
C ASP A 876 3.91 4.55 13.51
N ARG A 877 3.96 4.35 12.18
CA ARG A 877 4.71 5.17 11.23
C ARG A 877 4.26 6.63 11.22
N LYS A 878 3.02 6.94 11.61
CA LYS A 878 2.53 8.33 11.73
C LYS A 878 3.11 9.01 12.96
N ASN A 879 3.32 8.27 14.05
CA ASN A 879 3.98 8.69 15.29
C ASN A 879 5.51 8.44 15.33
N ALA A 880 6.11 7.89 14.26
CA ALA A 880 7.51 7.46 14.23
C ALA A 880 8.58 8.55 14.14
N LYS A 881 8.20 9.83 13.99
CA LYS A 881 9.14 10.95 13.81
C LYS A 881 9.69 11.47 15.14
N THR A 882 10.92 11.98 15.14
CA THR A 882 11.62 12.56 16.31
C THR A 882 10.79 13.56 17.10
N LYS A 883 9.98 14.38 16.41
CA LYS A 883 9.07 15.33 17.04
C LYS A 883 8.09 14.69 18.03
N TYR A 884 7.61 13.47 17.76
CA TYR A 884 6.69 12.75 18.64
C TYR A 884 7.44 12.04 19.76
N THR A 885 8.63 11.49 19.46
CA THR A 885 9.51 10.92 20.49
C THR A 885 9.84 11.97 21.55
N LEU A 886 10.22 13.17 21.14
CA LEU A 886 10.53 14.29 22.04
C LEU A 886 9.34 14.73 22.89
N GLU A 887 8.15 14.82 22.32
CA GLU A 887 6.94 15.15 23.09
C GLU A 887 6.55 14.05 24.06
N ARG A 888 6.74 12.78 23.68
CA ARG A 888 6.41 11.63 24.53
C ARG A 888 7.35 11.49 25.73
N VAL A 889 8.66 11.67 25.52
CA VAL A 889 9.66 11.46 26.58
C VAL A 889 10.07 12.74 27.31
N GLY A 890 9.82 13.91 26.71
CA GLY A 890 10.30 15.20 27.18
C GLY A 890 11.68 15.57 26.62
N VAL A 891 11.89 16.87 26.38
CA VAL A 891 13.14 17.41 25.81
C VAL A 891 14.35 17.09 26.68
N ASP A 892 14.25 17.29 28.00
CA ASP A 892 15.36 17.07 28.94
C ASP A 892 15.79 15.60 29.01
N VAL A 893 14.83 14.67 28.96
CA VAL A 893 15.10 13.22 28.98
C VAL A 893 15.81 12.80 27.70
N PHE A 894 15.35 13.28 26.54
CA PHE A 894 16.01 13.01 25.27
C PHE A 894 17.42 13.61 25.24
N LYS A 895 17.58 14.86 25.70
CA LYS A 895 18.88 15.53 25.80
C LYS A 895 19.86 14.74 26.68
N ALA A 896 19.42 14.28 27.85
CA ALA A 896 20.25 13.50 28.76
C ALA A 896 20.73 12.17 28.16
N GLU A 897 19.88 11.48 27.38
CA GLU A 897 20.29 10.27 26.67
C GLU A 897 21.31 10.56 25.56
N VAL A 898 21.13 11.66 24.82
CA VAL A 898 22.10 12.10 23.81
C VAL A 898 23.44 12.42 24.44
N GLU A 899 23.45 13.16 25.56
CA GLU A 899 24.67 13.43 26.35
C GLU A 899 25.38 12.13 26.77
N ARG A 900 24.61 11.15 27.27
CA ARG A 900 25.13 9.86 27.70
C ARG A 900 25.79 9.10 26.55
N ARG A 901 25.15 9.04 25.37
CA ARG A 901 25.68 8.33 24.19
C ARG A 901 26.88 9.04 23.56
N ALA A 902 26.84 10.37 23.49
CA ALA A 902 27.93 11.16 22.92
C ALA A 902 29.12 11.29 23.87
N GLY A 903 28.95 11.00 25.16
CA GLY A 903 30.01 11.14 26.16
C GLY A 903 30.33 12.60 26.50
N ILE A 904 29.34 13.50 26.39
CA ILE A 904 29.51 14.94 26.62
C ILE A 904 28.43 15.49 27.54
N LYS A 905 28.57 16.77 27.92
CA LYS A 905 27.48 17.61 28.43
C LYS A 905 27.33 18.80 27.50
N PHE A 906 26.08 19.16 27.16
CA PHE A 906 25.84 20.37 26.36
C PHE A 906 26.18 21.60 27.19
N GLU A 907 26.95 22.51 26.60
CA GLU A 907 27.13 23.86 27.14
C GLU A 907 25.85 24.70 26.95
N PRO A 908 25.68 25.83 27.66
CA PRO A 908 24.60 26.76 27.40
C PRO A 908 24.59 27.21 25.93
N THR A 909 23.40 27.31 25.32
CA THR A 909 23.23 27.85 23.97
C THR A 909 23.92 29.20 23.85
N ARG A 910 24.77 29.36 22.83
CA ARG A 910 25.40 30.65 22.51
C ARG A 910 24.45 31.53 21.71
N ALA A 911 24.57 32.85 21.82
CA ALA A 911 23.65 33.78 21.17
C ALA A 911 23.66 33.63 19.63
N TYR A 912 22.47 33.65 19.02
CA TYR A 912 22.26 33.71 17.59
C TYR A 912 20.93 34.43 17.30
N GLU A 913 20.79 34.96 16.09
CA GLU A 913 19.55 35.58 15.62
C GLU A 913 19.36 35.23 14.15
N PHE A 914 18.10 35.08 13.71
CA PHE A 914 17.77 34.96 12.29
C PHE A 914 17.00 36.19 11.84
N THR A 915 17.38 36.74 10.68
CA THR A 915 16.74 37.94 10.10
C THR A 915 15.97 37.62 8.82
N GLY A 916 16.17 36.45 8.22
CA GLY A 916 15.43 36.07 7.01
C GLY A 916 15.63 34.63 6.57
N ARG A 917 14.85 34.23 5.56
CA ARG A 917 14.90 32.90 4.92
C ARG A 917 14.97 32.94 3.40
N GLY A 918 14.82 34.12 2.80
CA GLY A 918 14.89 34.29 1.36
C GLY A 918 16.32 34.12 0.84
N ASP A 919 16.42 33.74 -0.43
CA ASP A 919 17.70 33.76 -1.13
C ASP A 919 18.09 35.21 -1.47
N ARG A 920 19.38 35.46 -1.70
CA ARG A 920 19.87 36.75 -2.20
C ARG A 920 19.86 36.74 -3.72
N ILE A 921 18.71 37.02 -4.33
CA ILE A 921 18.52 37.02 -5.79
C ILE A 921 19.43 38.06 -6.46
N GLY A 922 20.00 37.72 -7.62
CA GLY A 922 20.93 38.59 -8.35
C GLY A 922 22.38 38.46 -7.89
N TRP A 923 23.18 39.48 -8.21
CA TRP A 923 24.60 39.51 -7.93
C TRP A 923 24.92 39.95 -6.50
N VAL A 924 25.74 39.16 -5.82
CA VAL A 924 26.38 39.54 -4.55
C VAL A 924 27.89 39.33 -4.63
N LYS A 925 28.65 40.22 -3.99
CA LYS A 925 30.10 40.10 -3.87
C LYS A 925 30.45 39.34 -2.59
N GLY A 926 31.25 38.29 -2.70
CA GLY A 926 31.78 37.51 -1.59
C GLY A 926 33.01 38.17 -0.97
N ILE A 927 33.40 37.73 0.24
CA ILE A 927 34.62 38.19 0.92
C ILE A 927 35.91 37.72 0.24
N ASP A 928 35.83 36.73 -0.66
CA ASP A 928 36.93 36.18 -1.44
C ASP A 928 37.19 36.91 -2.77
N ASP A 929 36.64 38.13 -2.91
CA ASP A 929 36.69 38.97 -4.12
C ASP A 929 36.05 38.34 -5.36
N LYS A 930 35.24 37.29 -5.16
CA LYS A 930 34.41 36.68 -6.21
C LYS A 930 32.98 37.14 -6.12
N TRP A 931 32.23 36.89 -7.18
CA TRP A 931 30.83 37.24 -7.30
C TRP A 931 29.96 35.98 -7.41
N HIS A 932 28.75 36.06 -6.90
CA HIS A 932 27.79 34.97 -6.92
C HIS A 932 26.48 35.49 -7.50
N LEU A 933 25.96 34.82 -8.52
CA LEU A 933 24.69 35.15 -9.16
C LEU A 933 23.64 34.13 -8.76
N THR A 934 22.68 34.54 -7.94
CA THR A 934 21.53 33.70 -7.62
C THR A 934 20.43 33.91 -8.64
N LEU A 935 20.03 32.84 -9.31
CA LEU A 935 18.98 32.81 -10.32
C LEU A 935 17.68 32.34 -9.69
N PHE A 936 16.64 33.16 -9.78
CA PHE A 936 15.30 32.75 -9.40
C PHE A 936 14.77 31.72 -10.40
N ILE A 937 14.35 30.56 -9.91
CA ILE A 937 13.78 29.49 -10.72
C ILE A 937 12.43 29.15 -10.11
N GLU A 938 11.35 29.54 -10.78
CA GLU A 938 10.00 29.32 -10.29
C GLU A 938 9.76 27.82 -10.05
N ASN A 939 9.44 27.47 -8.80
CA ASN A 939 9.31 26.09 -8.32
C ASN A 939 10.55 25.20 -8.55
N GLY A 940 11.73 25.76 -8.82
CA GLY A 940 12.92 24.98 -9.16
C GLY A 940 12.74 24.06 -10.37
N ARG A 941 11.81 24.35 -11.28
CA ARG A 941 11.60 23.56 -12.49
C ARG A 941 12.48 24.13 -13.61
N ILE A 942 13.49 23.35 -13.99
CA ILE A 942 14.40 23.69 -15.09
C ILE A 942 13.97 22.90 -16.32
N LEU A 943 13.45 23.64 -17.29
CA LEU A 943 13.04 23.18 -18.60
C LEU A 943 13.15 24.38 -19.55
N ASP A 944 13.28 24.14 -20.84
CA ASP A 944 13.14 25.22 -21.82
C ASP A 944 11.66 25.53 -22.05
N TYR A 945 11.30 26.79 -21.80
CA TYR A 945 9.98 27.34 -22.11
C TYR A 945 10.09 28.25 -23.35
N PRO A 946 8.98 28.48 -24.07
CA PRO A 946 8.95 29.50 -25.12
C PRO A 946 9.50 30.83 -24.58
N GLU A 947 10.49 31.40 -25.27
CA GLU A 947 11.18 32.66 -24.92
C GLU A 947 11.98 32.65 -23.59
N ARG A 948 12.00 31.53 -22.86
CA ARG A 948 12.78 31.34 -21.63
C ARG A 948 13.45 29.97 -21.63
N PRO A 949 14.47 29.76 -22.47
CA PRO A 949 15.22 28.50 -22.54
C PRO A 949 16.15 28.32 -21.32
N LEU A 950 15.55 28.15 -20.13
CA LEU A 950 16.26 28.12 -18.85
C LEU A 950 17.28 26.97 -18.77
N LYS A 951 16.92 25.79 -19.27
CA LYS A 951 17.76 24.58 -19.23
C LYS A 951 18.98 24.77 -20.11
N THR A 952 18.77 25.22 -21.35
CA THR A 952 19.85 25.57 -22.27
C THR A 952 20.75 26.68 -21.70
N GLY A 953 20.18 27.74 -21.13
CA GLY A 953 20.95 28.84 -20.55
C GLY A 953 21.88 28.39 -19.42
N LEU A 954 21.37 27.55 -18.51
CA LEU A 954 22.18 26.98 -17.42
C LEU A 954 23.26 26.03 -17.95
N LEU A 955 22.99 25.27 -19.01
CA LEU A 955 23.99 24.42 -19.66
C LEU A 955 25.12 25.24 -20.29
N GLU A 956 24.81 26.34 -21.00
CA GLU A 956 25.83 27.22 -21.58
C GLU A 956 26.67 27.91 -20.50
N ILE A 957 26.05 28.35 -19.40
CA ILE A 957 26.76 28.88 -18.24
C ILE A 957 27.70 27.81 -17.66
N ALA A 958 27.23 26.58 -17.48
CA ALA A 958 28.04 25.48 -16.94
C ALA A 958 29.26 25.16 -17.82
N ARG A 959 29.16 25.31 -19.15
CA ARG A 959 30.30 25.07 -20.06
C ARG A 959 31.44 26.05 -19.89
N ILE A 960 31.14 27.31 -19.56
CA ILE A 960 32.17 28.36 -19.43
C ILE A 960 32.60 28.62 -17.99
N HIS A 961 31.70 28.40 -17.02
CA HIS A 961 31.93 28.68 -15.61
C HIS A 961 32.98 27.73 -15.00
N LYS A 962 33.88 28.30 -14.21
CA LYS A 962 35.01 27.56 -13.58
C LYS A 962 34.79 27.24 -12.11
N GLY A 963 33.76 27.83 -11.50
CA GLY A 963 33.34 27.51 -10.15
C GLY A 963 32.34 26.36 -10.12
N ASP A 964 31.43 26.42 -9.15
CA ASP A 964 30.37 25.46 -8.88
C ASP A 964 28.98 26.11 -8.99
N PHE A 965 27.95 25.28 -9.00
CA PHE A 965 26.58 25.69 -8.75
C PHE A 965 26.15 25.27 -7.35
N ARG A 966 25.29 26.07 -6.72
CA ARG A 966 24.70 25.76 -5.41
C ARG A 966 23.19 25.78 -5.49
N LEU A 967 22.57 24.63 -5.23
CA LEU A 967 21.11 24.48 -5.19
C LEU A 967 20.62 24.97 -3.83
N THR A 968 19.70 25.93 -3.82
CA THR A 968 19.23 26.54 -2.57
C THR A 968 18.07 25.76 -1.96
N ALA A 969 17.84 25.98 -0.68
CA ALA A 969 16.68 25.41 0.01
C ALA A 969 15.35 26.05 -0.43
N ASN A 970 15.37 27.14 -1.20
CA ASN A 970 14.19 27.76 -1.80
C ASN A 970 14.00 27.39 -3.28
N GLN A 971 14.67 26.31 -3.73
CA GLN A 971 14.53 25.74 -5.08
C GLN A 971 15.16 26.59 -6.19
N ASN A 972 16.10 27.48 -5.84
CA ASN A 972 16.85 28.30 -6.79
C ASN A 972 18.27 27.75 -7.01
N LEU A 973 19.03 28.42 -7.88
CA LEU A 973 20.42 28.04 -8.21
C LEU A 973 21.35 29.24 -8.14
N ILE A 974 22.49 29.08 -7.46
CA ILE A 974 23.57 30.08 -7.40
C ILE A 974 24.68 29.66 -8.35
N VAL A 975 25.06 30.53 -9.28
CA VAL A 975 26.32 30.47 -10.02
C VAL A 975 27.40 31.06 -9.14
N ALA A 976 28.18 30.22 -8.45
CA ALA A 976 29.04 30.65 -7.36
C ALA A 976 30.51 30.81 -7.80
N GLY A 977 31.19 31.82 -7.23
CA GLY A 977 32.63 31.99 -7.42
C GLY A 977 33.01 32.55 -8.80
N VAL A 978 32.19 33.43 -9.36
CA VAL A 978 32.42 34.10 -10.64
C VAL A 978 33.46 35.21 -10.47
N PRO A 979 34.60 35.18 -11.19
CA PRO A 979 35.53 36.30 -11.22
C PRO A 979 34.85 37.55 -11.78
N GLU A 980 35.22 38.74 -11.29
CA GLU A 980 34.63 40.00 -11.75
C GLU A 980 34.72 40.19 -13.28
N SER A 981 35.81 39.71 -13.90
CA SER A 981 36.03 39.74 -15.35
C SER A 981 35.05 38.90 -16.17
N GLU A 982 34.40 37.89 -15.57
CA GLU A 982 33.48 36.97 -16.25
C GLU A 982 32.01 37.32 -16.01
N LYS A 983 31.71 38.24 -15.07
CA LYS A 983 30.33 38.64 -14.72
C LYS A 983 29.48 39.00 -15.93
N ALA A 984 29.99 39.87 -16.80
CA ALA A 984 29.24 40.36 -17.96
C ALA A 984 28.87 39.23 -18.94
N LYS A 985 29.72 38.21 -19.08
CA LYS A 985 29.46 37.06 -19.96
C LYS A 985 28.40 36.14 -19.35
N ILE A 986 28.52 35.84 -18.05
CA ILE A 986 27.56 35.02 -17.32
C ILE A 986 26.18 35.69 -17.28
N GLU A 987 26.14 36.98 -16.97
CA GLU A 987 24.91 37.79 -16.96
C GLU A 987 24.27 37.86 -18.35
N LYS A 988 25.07 38.02 -19.41
CA LYS A 988 24.55 37.99 -20.79
C LYS A 988 23.85 36.65 -21.07
N LEU A 989 24.49 35.52 -20.78
CA LEU A 989 23.87 34.21 -20.97
C LEU A 989 22.60 34.05 -20.14
N ALA A 990 22.64 34.45 -18.87
CA ALA A 990 21.48 34.36 -17.99
C ALA A 990 20.31 35.23 -18.47
N THR A 991 20.59 36.45 -18.93
CA THR A 991 19.59 37.38 -19.46
C THR A 991 19.02 36.91 -20.79
N ASP A 992 19.87 36.52 -21.74
CA ASP A 992 19.47 36.06 -23.09
C ASP A 992 18.56 34.81 -23.03
N HIS A 993 18.67 34.01 -21.95
CA HIS A 993 17.87 32.79 -21.75
C HIS A 993 16.74 32.95 -20.74
N GLY A 994 16.47 34.17 -20.26
CA GLY A 994 15.35 34.48 -19.36
C GLY A 994 15.52 34.02 -17.91
N LEU A 995 16.73 33.70 -17.47
CA LEU A 995 17.07 33.30 -16.09
C LEU A 995 17.14 34.50 -15.12
N MET A 996 17.23 35.73 -15.64
CA MET A 996 17.27 36.98 -14.88
C MET A 996 16.07 37.88 -15.15
N ASN A 997 14.95 37.31 -15.59
CA ASN A 997 13.71 38.07 -15.69
C ASN A 997 13.34 38.66 -14.32
N ALA A 998 13.01 39.95 -14.29
CA ALA A 998 12.60 40.62 -13.06
C ALA A 998 11.32 39.95 -12.51
N VAL A 999 11.31 39.69 -11.21
CA VAL A 999 10.19 39.11 -10.47
C VAL A 999 9.91 39.94 -9.23
N THR A 1000 8.71 39.82 -8.68
CA THR A 1000 8.33 40.55 -7.46
C THR A 1000 8.94 39.89 -6.22
N PRO A 1001 9.14 40.65 -5.13
CA PRO A 1001 9.52 40.07 -3.82
C PRO A 1001 8.54 39.00 -3.34
N GLN A 1002 7.24 39.14 -3.65
CA GLN A 1002 6.23 38.14 -3.33
C GLN A 1002 6.51 36.80 -4.02
N ARG A 1003 6.88 36.82 -5.31
CA ARG A 1003 7.19 35.60 -6.07
C ARG A 1003 8.49 34.94 -5.62
N GLU A 1004 9.52 35.73 -5.31
CA GLU A 1004 10.79 35.24 -4.75
C GLU A 1004 10.61 34.49 -3.41
N ASN A 1005 9.63 34.92 -2.61
CA ASN A 1005 9.31 34.33 -1.31
C ASN A 1005 8.13 33.34 -1.36
N SER A 1006 7.77 32.89 -2.56
CA SER A 1006 6.73 31.89 -2.80
C SER A 1006 7.32 30.55 -3.19
N MET A 1007 6.76 29.45 -2.67
CA MET A 1007 7.26 28.11 -2.98
C MET A 1007 6.16 27.04 -2.96
N ALA A 1008 6.23 26.10 -3.90
CA ALA A 1008 5.37 24.92 -3.90
C ALA A 1008 6.14 23.60 -3.95
N CYS A 1009 5.48 22.51 -3.54
CA CYS A 1009 5.94 21.16 -3.84
C CYS A 1009 5.49 20.72 -5.22
N VAL A 1010 6.10 19.64 -5.75
CA VAL A 1010 5.74 19.05 -7.05
C VAL A 1010 4.23 18.78 -7.18
N ALA A 1011 3.64 18.07 -6.21
CA ALA A 1011 2.25 17.62 -6.29
C ALA A 1011 1.97 16.84 -7.60
N PHE A 1012 0.89 17.16 -8.32
CA PHE A 1012 0.61 16.55 -9.61
C PHE A 1012 1.62 16.96 -10.69
N PRO A 1013 1.82 16.15 -11.73
CA PRO A 1013 1.15 14.87 -12.00
C PRO A 1013 1.82 13.66 -11.32
N THR A 1014 3.07 13.78 -10.86
CA THR A 1014 3.86 12.60 -10.51
C THR A 1014 3.74 12.18 -9.04
N CYS A 1015 3.34 13.07 -8.11
CA CYS A 1015 3.21 12.70 -6.70
C CYS A 1015 1.99 11.79 -6.49
N PRO A 1016 2.15 10.55 -5.98
CA PRO A 1016 1.03 9.64 -5.75
C PRO A 1016 0.13 10.08 -4.57
N LEU A 1017 0.63 11.00 -3.73
CA LEU A 1017 -0.05 11.46 -2.51
C LEU A 1017 -0.71 12.84 -2.68
N ALA A 1018 -0.60 13.48 -3.85
CA ALA A 1018 -1.19 14.79 -4.06
C ALA A 1018 -2.72 14.73 -4.04
N MET A 1019 -3.33 15.64 -3.28
CA MET A 1019 -4.77 15.84 -3.17
C MET A 1019 -5.23 17.06 -3.97
N ALA A 1020 -4.38 18.10 -4.08
CA ALA A 1020 -4.57 19.30 -4.88
C ALA A 1020 -3.29 19.63 -5.67
N GLU A 1021 -3.41 20.52 -6.65
CA GLU A 1021 -2.26 21.13 -7.33
C GLU A 1021 -1.38 21.91 -6.35
N ALA A 1022 -0.12 22.13 -6.72
CA ALA A 1022 0.76 23.02 -5.98
C ALA A 1022 1.72 23.73 -6.93
N GLU A 1023 2.71 23.02 -7.49
CA GLU A 1023 3.68 23.60 -8.43
C GLU A 1023 3.02 24.20 -9.67
N ARG A 1024 2.05 23.50 -10.28
CA ARG A 1024 1.34 24.00 -11.48
C ARG A 1024 0.34 25.11 -11.17
N PHE A 1025 -0.11 25.20 -9.91
CA PHE A 1025 -1.06 26.20 -9.44
C PHE A 1025 -0.38 27.51 -9.04
N LEU A 1026 0.82 27.42 -8.45
CA LEU A 1026 1.49 28.58 -7.84
C LEU A 1026 1.73 29.77 -8.79
N PRO A 1027 2.19 29.60 -10.05
CA PRO A 1027 2.51 30.74 -10.92
C PRO A 1027 1.31 31.65 -11.19
N GLU A 1028 0.14 31.07 -11.46
CA GLU A 1028 -1.10 31.83 -11.69
C GLU A 1028 -1.61 32.43 -10.39
N PHE A 1029 -1.61 31.64 -9.31
CA PHE A 1029 -2.11 32.08 -8.02
C PHE A 1029 -1.29 33.26 -7.45
N VAL A 1030 0.04 33.19 -7.50
CA VAL A 1030 0.91 34.27 -7.00
C VAL A 1030 0.74 35.54 -7.84
N THR A 1031 0.45 35.42 -9.15
CA THR A 1031 0.12 36.58 -9.99
C THR A 1031 -1.14 37.30 -9.50
N LYS A 1032 -2.17 36.55 -9.09
CA LYS A 1032 -3.40 37.13 -8.51
C LYS A 1032 -3.14 37.75 -7.14
N VAL A 1033 -2.22 37.18 -6.35
CA VAL A 1033 -1.78 37.76 -5.07
C VAL A 1033 -1.00 39.06 -5.28
N GLU A 1034 -0.09 39.11 -6.27
CA GLU A 1034 0.63 40.34 -6.64
C GLU A 1034 -0.36 41.47 -7.00
N GLN A 1035 -1.42 41.17 -7.77
CA GLN A 1035 -2.49 42.14 -8.06
C GLN A 1035 -3.20 42.65 -6.80
N VAL A 1036 -3.36 41.80 -5.78
CA VAL A 1036 -3.91 42.21 -4.47
C VAL A 1036 -2.91 43.11 -3.73
N MET A 1037 -1.62 42.79 -3.76
CA MET A 1037 -0.56 43.61 -3.15
C MET A 1037 -0.50 45.00 -3.82
N ASP A 1038 -0.58 45.05 -5.16
CA ASP A 1038 -0.65 46.29 -5.95
C ASP A 1038 -1.88 47.11 -5.58
N LYS A 1039 -3.07 46.46 -5.53
CA LYS A 1039 -4.34 47.09 -5.16
C LYS A 1039 -4.25 47.80 -3.80
N HIS A 1040 -3.55 47.20 -2.84
CA HIS A 1040 -3.35 47.74 -1.49
C HIS A 1040 -2.07 48.55 -1.31
N LYS A 1041 -1.36 48.86 -2.41
CA LYS A 1041 -0.16 49.73 -2.45
C LYS A 1041 1.00 49.20 -1.62
N VAL A 1042 1.20 47.89 -1.63
CA VAL A 1042 2.35 47.21 -1.02
C VAL A 1042 3.11 46.33 -2.03
N PRO A 1043 3.40 46.79 -3.27
CA PRO A 1043 4.02 45.96 -4.31
C PRO A 1043 5.45 45.52 -3.99
N ASP A 1044 6.18 46.33 -3.22
CA ASP A 1044 7.58 46.09 -2.84
C ASP A 1044 7.71 45.23 -1.56
N GLU A 1045 6.59 44.91 -0.93
CA GLU A 1045 6.53 44.03 0.24
C GLU A 1045 6.37 42.56 -0.16
N HIS A 1046 6.58 41.67 0.80
CA HIS A 1046 6.34 40.23 0.60
C HIS A 1046 5.71 39.58 1.82
N ILE A 1047 4.99 38.50 1.53
CA ILE A 1047 4.44 37.54 2.49
C ILE A 1047 5.03 36.19 2.14
N VAL A 1048 5.66 35.51 3.09
CA VAL A 1048 6.16 34.15 2.85
C VAL A 1048 4.98 33.22 2.59
N MET A 1049 4.77 32.86 1.33
CA MET A 1049 3.61 32.11 0.85
C MET A 1049 4.02 30.75 0.35
N ARG A 1050 3.37 29.69 0.83
CA ARG A 1050 3.77 28.33 0.47
C ARG A 1050 2.60 27.42 0.22
N VAL A 1051 2.70 26.60 -0.82
CA VAL A 1051 1.64 25.66 -1.23
C VAL A 1051 2.15 24.23 -1.17
N THR A 1052 1.39 23.34 -0.53
CA THR A 1052 1.66 21.90 -0.53
C THR A 1052 0.41 21.17 -0.99
N GLY A 1053 0.54 20.21 -1.92
CA GLY A 1053 -0.61 19.51 -2.50
C GLY A 1053 -1.30 18.53 -1.56
N CYS A 1054 -0.73 18.25 -0.39
CA CYS A 1054 -1.29 17.37 0.66
C CYS A 1054 -0.65 17.66 2.04
N PRO A 1055 -1.15 17.09 3.16
CA PRO A 1055 -0.74 17.47 4.52
C PRO A 1055 0.65 16.93 4.94
N ASN A 1056 1.35 16.22 4.06
CA ASN A 1056 2.75 15.82 4.29
C ASN A 1056 3.72 17.02 4.44
N GLY A 1057 3.33 18.20 3.97
CA GLY A 1057 4.07 19.45 4.20
C GLY A 1057 5.35 19.61 3.38
N CYS A 1058 5.45 18.98 2.21
CA CYS A 1058 6.65 19.05 1.36
C CYS A 1058 6.98 20.48 0.95
N GLY A 1059 5.97 21.33 0.68
CA GLY A 1059 6.17 22.75 0.35
C GLY A 1059 6.53 23.63 1.56
N ARG A 1060 6.67 23.07 2.76
CA ARG A 1060 6.92 23.79 4.02
C ARG A 1060 5.86 24.86 4.37
N ALA A 1061 4.61 24.62 3.99
CA ALA A 1061 3.46 25.49 4.28
C ALA A 1061 3.23 25.73 5.79
N MET A 1062 3.54 24.74 6.64
CA MET A 1062 3.45 24.87 8.10
C MET A 1062 4.59 25.70 8.74
N LEU A 1063 5.32 26.50 7.95
CA LEU A 1063 6.24 27.54 8.41
C LEU A 1063 6.05 28.85 7.62
N ALA A 1064 4.96 28.98 6.87
CA ALA A 1064 4.67 30.13 6.04
C ALA A 1064 3.87 31.18 6.83
N GLU A 1065 3.93 32.44 6.40
CA GLU A 1065 2.98 33.46 6.87
C GLU A 1065 1.59 33.19 6.29
N ILE A 1066 1.53 32.74 5.02
CA ILE A 1066 0.34 32.16 4.37
C ILE A 1066 0.69 30.76 3.85
N GLY A 1067 0.09 29.74 4.46
CA GLY A 1067 0.25 28.34 4.06
C GLY A 1067 -1.03 27.79 3.42
N LEU A 1068 -0.92 27.20 2.23
CA LEU A 1068 -1.99 26.45 1.60
C LEU A 1068 -1.69 24.95 1.64
N VAL A 1069 -2.56 24.18 2.29
CA VAL A 1069 -2.43 22.72 2.43
C VAL A 1069 -3.56 22.04 1.66
N GLY A 1070 -3.24 21.40 0.54
CA GLY A 1070 -4.18 20.73 -0.34
C GLY A 1070 -4.99 19.66 0.38
N LYS A 1071 -6.31 19.67 0.13
CA LYS A 1071 -7.27 18.74 0.77
C LYS A 1071 -8.08 17.97 -0.27
N ALA A 1072 -8.38 18.57 -1.42
CA ALA A 1072 -9.06 17.96 -2.56
C ALA A 1072 -8.72 18.74 -3.84
N PRO A 1073 -9.06 18.26 -5.05
CA PRO A 1073 -8.82 19.00 -6.29
C PRO A 1073 -9.40 20.42 -6.21
N GLY A 1074 -8.55 21.43 -6.40
CA GLY A 1074 -8.91 22.85 -6.31
C GLY A 1074 -9.26 23.37 -4.91
N ARG A 1075 -9.05 22.60 -3.82
CA ARG A 1075 -9.39 23.00 -2.45
C ARG A 1075 -8.23 22.86 -1.47
N TYR A 1076 -8.08 23.86 -0.60
CA TYR A 1076 -6.97 23.97 0.35
C TYR A 1076 -7.45 24.38 1.75
N ASN A 1077 -6.73 23.93 2.77
CA ASN A 1077 -6.76 24.59 4.08
C ASN A 1077 -5.83 25.79 4.03
N LEU A 1078 -6.34 26.95 4.44
CA LEU A 1078 -5.60 28.20 4.57
C LEU A 1078 -5.11 28.32 6.02
N HIS A 1079 -3.80 28.37 6.19
CA HIS A 1079 -3.11 28.58 7.46
C HIS A 1079 -2.46 29.97 7.46
N ILE A 1080 -2.57 30.71 8.56
CA ILE A 1080 -1.92 32.02 8.74
C ILE A 1080 -1.27 32.14 10.12
N GLY A 1081 -0.44 33.15 10.32
CA GLY A 1081 0.18 33.45 11.61
C GLY A 1081 1.56 32.84 11.83
N GLY A 1082 2.21 32.31 10.80
CA GLY A 1082 3.67 32.11 10.82
C GLY A 1082 4.42 33.44 10.83
N ASN A 1083 5.73 33.45 10.59
CA ASN A 1083 6.53 34.67 10.51
C ASN A 1083 7.61 34.60 9.43
N ARG A 1084 8.22 35.73 9.09
CA ARG A 1084 9.24 35.81 8.02
C ARG A 1084 10.44 34.90 8.25
N ILE A 1085 10.85 34.70 9.49
CA ILE A 1085 12.03 33.92 9.88
C ILE A 1085 11.77 32.42 10.06
N GLY A 1086 10.51 31.97 10.01
CA GLY A 1086 10.15 30.55 10.03
C GLY A 1086 10.29 29.86 11.37
N THR A 1087 10.01 30.58 12.46
CA THR A 1087 10.10 30.08 13.84
C THR A 1087 8.74 29.82 14.49
N ARG A 1088 7.63 30.11 13.79
CA ARG A 1088 6.26 29.90 14.30
C ARG A 1088 5.42 29.08 13.32
N ILE A 1089 4.68 28.10 13.84
CA ILE A 1089 3.73 27.28 13.06
C ILE A 1089 2.47 28.12 12.81
N PRO A 1090 1.97 28.23 11.56
CA PRO A 1090 0.72 28.91 11.27
C PRO A 1090 -0.48 28.03 11.65
N ARG A 1091 -1.48 28.63 12.30
CA ARG A 1091 -2.74 27.98 12.67
C ARG A 1091 -3.67 27.92 11.47
N MET A 1092 -4.51 26.90 11.39
CA MET A 1092 -5.54 26.82 10.37
C MET A 1092 -6.56 27.96 10.57
N TYR A 1093 -6.72 28.81 9.56
CA TYR A 1093 -7.67 29.93 9.57
C TYR A 1093 -8.99 29.55 8.91
N ARG A 1094 -8.93 28.90 7.74
CA ARG A 1094 -10.10 28.40 7.02
C ARG A 1094 -9.82 27.04 6.43
N GLU A 1095 -10.80 26.15 6.50
CA GLU A 1095 -10.67 24.78 6.05
C GLU A 1095 -11.35 24.57 4.70
N ASN A 1096 -10.74 23.78 3.82
CA ASN A 1096 -11.34 23.25 2.60
C ASN A 1096 -11.95 24.30 1.66
N ILE A 1097 -11.27 25.40 1.42
CA ILE A 1097 -11.75 26.51 0.59
C ILE A 1097 -11.12 26.50 -0.82
N THR A 1098 -11.84 27.07 -1.77
CA THR A 1098 -11.41 27.22 -3.17
C THR A 1098 -10.52 28.43 -3.37
N GLU A 1099 -9.81 28.49 -4.50
CA GLU A 1099 -8.96 29.64 -4.84
C GLU A 1099 -9.68 31.01 -4.75
N PRO A 1100 -10.91 31.21 -5.30
CA PRO A 1100 -11.60 32.50 -5.16
C PRO A 1100 -11.86 32.90 -3.70
N GLU A 1101 -12.23 31.94 -2.84
CA GLU A 1101 -12.45 32.18 -1.42
C GLU A 1101 -11.15 32.53 -0.67
N ILE A 1102 -10.04 31.90 -1.08
CA ILE A 1102 -8.70 32.20 -0.57
C ILE A 1102 -8.31 33.63 -0.98
N LEU A 1103 -8.43 33.99 -2.26
CA LEU A 1103 -8.09 35.33 -2.75
C LEU A 1103 -8.93 36.41 -2.08
N SER A 1104 -10.23 36.17 -1.87
CA SER A 1104 -11.09 37.09 -1.11
C SER A 1104 -10.59 37.28 0.32
N SER A 1105 -10.10 36.22 0.97
CA SER A 1105 -9.54 36.31 2.32
C SER A 1105 -8.21 37.07 2.32
N ILE A 1106 -7.34 36.81 1.34
CA ILE A 1106 -6.05 37.51 1.19
C ILE A 1106 -6.29 39.01 0.92
N ASP A 1107 -7.23 39.37 0.04
CA ASP A 1107 -7.58 40.75 -0.28
C ASP A 1107 -8.00 41.55 0.96
N GLU A 1108 -8.90 40.99 1.77
CA GLU A 1108 -9.31 41.62 3.03
C GLU A 1108 -8.13 41.79 3.99
N LEU A 1109 -7.36 40.71 4.21
CA LEU A 1109 -6.29 40.69 5.22
C LEU A 1109 -5.10 41.57 4.82
N VAL A 1110 -4.71 41.57 3.55
CA VAL A 1110 -3.65 42.46 3.02
C VAL A 1110 -4.11 43.90 3.07
N GLY A 1111 -5.37 44.19 2.77
CA GLY A 1111 -5.93 45.54 2.87
C GLY A 1111 -5.95 46.09 4.30
N ARG A 1112 -6.11 45.23 5.30
CA ARG A 1112 -5.93 45.59 6.71
C ARG A 1112 -4.46 45.76 7.07
N TRP A 1113 -3.60 44.80 6.71
CA TRP A 1113 -2.17 44.84 6.98
C TRP A 1113 -1.53 46.12 6.44
N ALA A 1114 -1.83 46.50 5.19
CA ALA A 1114 -1.30 47.72 4.58
C ALA A 1114 -1.65 49.02 5.35
N LYS A 1115 -2.75 49.03 6.11
CA LYS A 1115 -3.24 50.21 6.87
C LYS A 1115 -2.85 50.18 8.35
N GLU A 1116 -2.82 48.99 8.94
CA GLU A 1116 -2.78 48.78 10.39
C GLU A 1116 -1.41 48.25 10.87
N ARG A 1117 -0.48 47.90 9.97
CA ARG A 1117 0.83 47.36 10.33
C ARG A 1117 1.70 48.39 11.05
N GLU A 1118 2.54 47.89 11.94
CA GLU A 1118 3.66 48.65 12.48
C GLU A 1118 4.82 48.72 11.46
N ALA A 1119 5.81 49.56 11.73
CA ALA A 1119 6.99 49.66 10.87
C ALA A 1119 7.73 48.31 10.83
N ASP A 1120 8.08 47.86 9.61
CA ASP A 1120 8.77 46.59 9.34
C ASP A 1120 8.04 45.31 9.81
N GLU A 1121 6.76 45.42 10.19
CA GLU A 1121 5.96 44.28 10.65
C GLU A 1121 5.55 43.38 9.47
N GLY A 1122 5.99 42.12 9.51
CA GLY A 1122 5.56 41.08 8.57
C GLY A 1122 4.08 40.73 8.72
N PHE A 1123 3.45 40.32 7.61
CA PHE A 1123 2.02 39.99 7.56
C PHE A 1123 1.61 38.95 8.62
N GLY A 1124 2.44 37.93 8.84
CA GLY A 1124 2.14 36.87 9.80
C GLY A 1124 2.13 37.37 11.26
N ASP A 1125 3.07 38.25 11.64
CA ASP A 1125 3.09 38.88 12.95
C ASP A 1125 1.91 39.85 13.13
N PHE A 1126 1.59 40.61 12.08
CA PHE A 1126 0.39 41.46 12.04
C PHE A 1126 -0.89 40.66 12.32
N THR A 1127 -1.10 39.51 11.65
CA THR A 1127 -2.32 38.72 11.87
C THR A 1127 -2.47 38.24 13.31
N VAL A 1128 -1.37 38.01 14.01
CA VAL A 1128 -1.36 37.64 15.43
C VAL A 1128 -1.64 38.86 16.31
N ARG A 1129 -0.91 39.97 16.11
CA ARG A 1129 -1.07 41.20 16.89
C ARG A 1129 -2.47 41.79 16.76
N ALA A 1130 -3.02 41.80 15.55
CA ALA A 1130 -4.35 42.31 15.24
C ALA A 1130 -5.50 41.38 15.70
N GLY A 1131 -5.20 40.24 16.35
CA GLY A 1131 -6.18 39.31 16.87
C GLY A 1131 -6.97 38.55 15.80
N ILE A 1132 -6.46 38.50 14.56
CA ILE A 1132 -7.08 37.78 13.43
C ILE A 1132 -6.93 36.28 13.61
N ILE A 1133 -5.77 35.85 14.12
CA ILE A 1133 -5.48 34.47 14.46
C ILE A 1133 -4.72 34.39 15.78
N ARG A 1134 -4.95 33.33 16.56
CA ARG A 1134 -4.11 33.05 17.73
C ARG A 1134 -2.78 32.42 17.30
N PRO A 1135 -1.65 32.79 17.92
CA PRO A 1135 -0.38 32.13 17.64
C PRO A 1135 -0.44 30.67 18.11
N VAL A 1136 0.41 29.84 17.53
CA VAL A 1136 0.71 28.49 18.01
C VAL A 1136 2.00 28.60 18.83
N LEU A 1137 1.89 28.39 20.15
CA LEU A 1137 3.00 28.51 21.09
C LEU A 1137 3.62 27.14 21.39
N ASP A 1138 2.77 26.11 21.43
CA ASP A 1138 3.14 24.74 21.76
C ASP A 1138 2.39 23.76 20.85
N PRO A 1139 2.93 23.50 19.65
CA PRO A 1139 2.16 22.86 18.59
C PRO A 1139 1.60 21.47 18.92
N ALA A 1140 2.19 20.77 19.89
CA ALA A 1140 1.70 19.46 20.34
C ALA A 1140 0.39 19.56 21.14
N ARG A 1141 0.13 20.72 21.74
CA ARG A 1141 -1.00 20.96 22.65
C ARG A 1141 -1.99 21.97 22.09
N ASP A 1142 -1.51 22.98 21.36
CA ASP A 1142 -2.32 24.14 20.98
C ASP A 1142 -2.49 24.35 19.48
N LEU A 1143 -1.97 23.51 18.58
CA LEU A 1143 -2.10 23.73 17.12
C LEU A 1143 -3.56 23.70 16.64
N TRP A 1144 -4.38 22.82 17.22
CA TRP A 1144 -5.70 22.47 16.70
C TRP A 1144 -6.87 23.17 17.39
N ASP A 1145 -6.64 23.79 18.55
CA ASP A 1145 -7.68 24.36 19.41
C ASP A 1145 -7.63 25.89 19.50
#